data_AF-A0A1V6D7Z2-F1
#
_entry.id   AF-A0A1V6D7Z2-F1
#
_cell.length_a   1.000
_cell.length_b   1.000
_cell.length_c   1.000
_cell.angle_alpha   90.00
_cell.angle_beta   90.00
_cell.angle_gamma   90.00
#
_symmetry.space_group_name_H-M   'P 1'
#
loop_
_entity.id
_entity.type
_entity.pdbx_description
1 polymer ?
#
loop_
_entity_poly.entity_id
_entity_poly.type
_entity_poly.pdbx_seq_one_letter_code
_entity_poly.pdbx_strand_id
1 'polypeptide(L)'
;MGMPGLADRRPVAVSFAAFILIGVLGSSPAWAAESGSAADIPYGVGKWDEPLGNHRARLVVDAAAPALRASIEWRRCDPDVEKKDVLVVDARNGKPVANRVVAAINRERGEVVFQASTAGEYYVYYMPCNPGRSAFPTARYNPPKETAAADWLAANRLRQGDLPAGEWKKLPQAKVLAFQARTDFDSVYPMEVIATAQEIRDLLARHGGKAFLLFPEDRRFPIRMTDDLPLRWMRTGPAGRFAGKAQPGEYYVFQVGLYAVKGPAKRVAIRPGDVVDAGGKVVVPAGGITCFNLAGRDWLGRPMQMDLTVPEGKVQAMWLGMQIPPDASAGLHRGEVTVSAEGAPPAKVSLEIEVAGEQLPDCGDGELWRLSRLRWLNSDLGVDDELVPPFTAVTVNGDEVGVLGRRIRFGETGLPASIVSTFAATPDRADAPSREILNGPVAFVAQTPAGAAQWKSQPAKLLRQAPGAVYRQSDSQAGPLRLSCWSKTECDGYTNFRIKLTADTAVTLTDARLEIPFHRDVARYLMGMGRKGGLRPEKLNWKWDRNKHQDAVWIGDVNAGLQVKLKGPAYTWPNVNIHYRARPLDMPDAWVNGGKGGCDVIENGDSVLLRVYAGPRELQAGQTLEFHLGLLVTPVKSIRPAEHWAARYYHTGGDSSVDAAAAAGATVINLHQGGRLNPYINYPFLTLDSLKKWIDAAHAKGMRAKIYYTLRELSNHVVELPALRSLGNEIYSDGPGGGSAWLMEHLRTHYKSAWHEWLPNGYIDASIATAGLSRWHNYYVESLGWLARTIGLDGLYLDDIGYDREIMKRVRKVLLRANPRSMIDVHSWNHYNGRACFANSANLFMEHMPYVDRLWLGEGFNYNGEPSDYWLVEISGLPFGLMGEMLQGGGNPWRGMVYGMTNRLGWGGNPKALWKLWDEFGLGESRMIGYWDPACPVRTGRPDVLATAYVRKGRTLISIASWAPQPVQVKLDIDFKALGLDPAKAHLYAPVVNGFQGESLFQPGQAVPLAPGKGWLLWVDEQARSQPPAIDPFADQKVILEDRFAGTKLDEAWSVSLSAKASAKLAQEKGAMVISAGANSYAYAERPLPPGVRAVTCRVNQASDEGKSWGPGLALVWKDGRALRVNLRVEGCFGVDGTGRQIMTGSAAPATWTDLVIRLDDKEIIVLASQDSRTWQELARVPRSAFAGDPAAVRLGKMSLGLKAQDHSVPGPTGRCEIKDLRVFGASSRR
;
A
#
# COMPACT_ATOMS: atom_id res chain seq x y z
N MET A 1 -60.61 -7.24 0.45
CA MET A 1 -61.19 -6.40 1.51
C MET A 1 -60.19 -5.27 1.81
N GLY A 2 -60.39 -4.03 1.40
CA GLY A 2 -61.43 -3.46 0.53
C GLY A 2 -60.79 -2.51 -0.48
N MET A 3 -60.56 -3.02 -1.69
CA MET A 3 -60.64 -2.24 -2.93
C MET A 3 -62.13 -1.86 -3.17
N PRO A 4 -62.43 -1.04 -4.18
CA PRO A 4 -62.62 -1.56 -5.54
C PRO A 4 -61.86 -0.69 -6.57
N GLY A 5 -61.13 -1.23 -7.55
CA GLY A 5 -61.56 -2.25 -8.52
C GLY A 5 -61.86 -1.52 -9.84
N LEU A 6 -61.60 -2.01 -11.04
CA LEU A 6 -61.26 -3.33 -11.60
C LEU A 6 -60.50 -3.03 -12.92
N ALA A 7 -59.50 -3.81 -13.31
CA ALA A 7 -59.59 -4.93 -14.29
C ALA A 7 -60.07 -4.47 -15.69
N ASP A 8 -59.52 -4.89 -16.83
CA ASP A 8 -58.97 -6.22 -17.09
C ASP A 8 -58.18 -6.26 -18.42
N ARG A 9 -57.27 -7.22 -18.46
CA ARG A 9 -56.84 -8.12 -19.56
C ARG A 9 -56.87 -7.70 -21.05
N ARG A 10 -55.70 -7.98 -21.65
CA ARG A 10 -55.34 -8.16 -23.08
C ARG A 10 -56.33 -9.04 -23.87
N PRO A 11 -56.40 -8.93 -25.22
CA PRO A 11 -55.55 -9.80 -26.06
C PRO A 11 -55.11 -9.25 -27.45
N VAL A 12 -53.95 -9.77 -27.92
CA VAL A 12 -53.65 -10.29 -29.29
C VAL A 12 -53.22 -9.35 -30.46
N ALA A 13 -51.99 -9.65 -30.90
CA ALA A 13 -51.38 -9.76 -32.25
C ALA A 13 -51.13 -8.53 -33.14
N VAL A 14 -49.85 -8.20 -33.36
CA VAL A 14 -48.98 -8.54 -34.53
C VAL A 14 -49.11 -7.51 -35.67
N SER A 15 -48.07 -6.69 -35.85
CA SER A 15 -47.32 -6.70 -37.11
C SER A 15 -45.97 -5.98 -37.00
N PHE A 16 -44.98 -6.66 -37.56
CA PHE A 16 -43.59 -6.27 -37.76
C PHE A 16 -43.46 -5.03 -38.66
N ALA A 17 -42.56 -4.11 -38.31
CA ALA A 17 -41.68 -3.44 -39.28
C ALA A 17 -40.49 -2.81 -38.55
N ALA A 18 -39.29 -3.25 -38.93
CA ALA A 18 -38.00 -2.74 -38.49
C ALA A 18 -37.68 -1.40 -39.15
N PHE A 19 -36.96 -0.49 -38.47
CA PHE A 19 -35.93 0.38 -39.07
C PHE A 19 -35.03 1.03 -37.99
N ILE A 20 -33.83 0.46 -37.86
CA ILE A 20 -32.49 1.08 -37.85
C ILE A 20 -32.28 2.43 -37.13
N LEU A 21 -31.41 2.34 -36.11
CA LEU A 21 -30.33 3.26 -35.69
C LEU A 21 -30.22 4.64 -36.36
N ILE A 22 -30.35 5.72 -35.58
CA ILE A 22 -29.75 7.02 -35.89
C ILE A 22 -28.86 7.44 -34.72
N GLY A 23 -27.58 7.59 -35.03
CA GLY A 23 -26.51 7.99 -34.13
C GLY A 23 -26.53 9.49 -33.82
N VAL A 24 -26.04 9.80 -32.63
CA VAL A 24 -25.76 11.15 -32.15
C VAL A 24 -24.52 11.68 -32.86
N LEU A 25 -24.72 12.63 -33.78
CA LEU A 25 -23.68 13.45 -34.39
C LEU A 25 -23.29 14.55 -33.41
N GLY A 26 -22.09 14.43 -32.82
CA GLY A 26 -21.39 15.54 -32.19
C GLY A 26 -20.82 16.46 -33.26
N SER A 27 -21.33 17.69 -33.32
CA SER A 27 -20.86 18.75 -34.20
C SER A 27 -19.46 19.24 -33.77
N SER A 28 -18.44 18.90 -34.55
CA SER A 28 -17.15 19.59 -34.55
C SER A 28 -17.33 21.00 -35.13
N PRO A 29 -16.75 22.07 -34.55
CA PRO A 29 -16.72 23.36 -35.21
C PRO A 29 -15.74 23.25 -36.40
N ALA A 30 -16.26 23.48 -37.61
CA ALA A 30 -15.46 23.61 -38.81
C ALA A 30 -14.59 24.87 -38.71
N TRP A 31 -13.27 24.71 -38.72
CA TRP A 31 -12.34 25.81 -38.96
C TRP A 31 -11.90 25.79 -40.43
N ALA A 32 -11.93 26.97 -41.03
CA ALA A 32 -11.75 27.23 -42.44
C ALA A 32 -10.40 26.71 -42.96
N ALA A 33 -10.45 26.07 -44.13
CA ALA A 33 -9.29 25.68 -44.90
C ALA A 33 -8.66 26.92 -45.53
N GLU A 34 -7.40 27.21 -45.20
CA GLU A 34 -6.54 28.06 -46.02
C GLU A 34 -5.79 27.19 -47.04
N SER A 35 -5.83 27.65 -48.29
CA SER A 35 -5.39 26.93 -49.48
C SER A 35 -3.88 27.03 -49.72
N GLY A 36 -3.23 25.87 -49.83
CA GLY A 36 -2.27 25.59 -50.93
C GLY A 36 -0.77 25.75 -50.69
N SER A 37 -0.11 24.71 -50.15
CA SER A 37 1.06 24.03 -50.77
C SER A 37 1.33 22.72 -50.00
N ALA A 38 1.64 21.61 -50.71
CA ALA A 38 1.92 20.24 -50.22
C ALA A 38 1.07 19.75 -49.02
N ALA A 39 0.07 18.89 -49.27
CA ALA A 39 -0.85 18.37 -48.26
C ALA A 39 -0.12 17.77 -47.03
N ASP A 40 -0.34 18.35 -45.85
CA ASP A 40 0.11 17.83 -44.56
C ASP A 40 -0.40 16.39 -44.35
N ILE A 41 0.50 15.44 -44.08
CA ILE A 41 0.13 14.06 -43.75
C ILE A 41 -0.61 14.05 -42.39
N PRO A 42 -1.82 13.48 -42.30
CA PRO A 42 -2.60 13.48 -41.07
C PRO A 42 -2.01 12.58 -39.98
N TYR A 43 -2.20 12.98 -38.73
CA TYR A 43 -1.93 12.18 -37.53
C TYR A 43 -3.25 11.68 -36.93
N GLY A 44 -3.27 10.45 -36.41
CA GLY A 44 -4.43 9.89 -35.74
C GLY A 44 -4.07 8.73 -34.81
N VAL A 45 -5.07 7.93 -34.46
CA VAL A 45 -4.90 6.74 -33.63
C VAL A 45 -5.36 5.48 -34.37
N GLY A 46 -4.83 4.33 -33.97
CA GLY A 46 -5.31 3.02 -34.41
C GLY A 46 -5.52 2.07 -33.24
N LYS A 47 -5.42 0.76 -33.48
CA LYS A 47 -5.51 -0.27 -32.44
C LYS A 47 -4.67 -1.48 -32.86
N TRP A 48 -3.72 -1.87 -32.02
CA TRP A 48 -2.88 -3.05 -32.18
C TRP A 48 -2.19 -3.40 -30.86
N ASP A 49 -1.50 -4.53 -30.81
CA ASP A 49 -0.80 -4.99 -29.61
C ASP A 49 0.55 -4.27 -29.44
N GLU A 50 0.85 -3.86 -28.20
CA GLU A 50 2.07 -3.10 -27.82
C GLU A 50 3.40 -3.71 -28.32
N PRO A 51 3.59 -5.03 -28.51
CA PRO A 51 4.84 -5.56 -29.05
C PRO A 51 5.23 -5.05 -30.44
N LEU A 52 4.28 -4.54 -31.23
CA LEU A 52 4.57 -3.86 -32.51
C LEU A 52 5.08 -2.42 -32.30
N GLY A 53 5.17 -1.92 -31.07
CA GLY A 53 5.50 -0.55 -30.72
C GLY A 53 4.26 0.32 -30.58
N ASN A 54 4.45 1.58 -30.18
CA ASN A 54 3.34 2.53 -29.98
C ASN A 54 2.98 3.35 -31.22
N HIS A 55 3.77 3.25 -32.30
CA HIS A 55 3.65 4.14 -33.46
C HIS A 55 3.78 3.41 -34.79
N ARG A 56 3.04 3.87 -35.80
CA ARG A 56 3.14 3.38 -37.18
C ARG A 56 2.91 4.48 -38.23
N ALA A 57 3.45 4.27 -39.42
CA ALA A 57 3.04 4.96 -40.65
C ALA A 57 2.11 4.06 -41.47
N ARG A 58 1.03 4.63 -42.03
CA ARG A 58 0.15 3.96 -42.98
C ARG A 58 0.60 4.30 -44.40
N LEU A 59 0.78 3.30 -45.23
CA LEU A 59 1.20 3.44 -46.62
C LEU A 59 0.11 2.90 -47.55
N VAL A 60 0.07 3.42 -48.78
CA VAL A 60 -0.61 2.78 -49.91
C VAL A 60 0.39 2.46 -51.01
N VAL A 61 0.22 1.27 -51.59
CA VAL A 61 0.98 0.74 -52.71
C VAL A 61 0.03 0.55 -53.89
N ASP A 62 0.30 1.23 -55.00
CA ASP A 62 -0.60 1.26 -56.17
C ASP A 62 -0.60 -0.06 -56.96
N ALA A 63 0.53 -0.77 -57.01
CA ALA A 63 0.69 -2.03 -57.72
C ALA A 63 1.71 -2.95 -57.01
N ALA A 64 1.56 -4.26 -57.20
CA ALA A 64 2.57 -5.22 -56.74
C ALA A 64 3.93 -4.90 -57.38
N ALA A 65 5.01 -4.94 -56.59
CA ALA A 65 6.36 -4.67 -57.06
C ALA A 65 7.39 -5.55 -56.33
N PRO A 66 8.42 -6.04 -57.03
CA PRO A 66 9.48 -6.86 -56.43
C PRO A 66 10.24 -6.11 -55.35
N ALA A 67 10.46 -4.79 -55.51
CA ALA A 67 10.93 -3.89 -54.48
C ALA A 67 10.39 -2.48 -54.74
N LEU A 68 9.98 -1.80 -53.68
CA LEU A 68 9.54 -0.42 -53.71
C LEU A 68 10.03 0.31 -52.47
N ARG A 69 10.21 1.63 -52.57
CA ARG A 69 10.68 2.49 -51.47
C ARG A 69 9.54 3.25 -50.80
N ALA A 70 9.65 3.48 -49.51
CA ALA A 70 8.80 4.39 -48.74
C ALA A 70 9.71 5.40 -48.03
N SER A 71 9.52 6.69 -48.32
CA SER A 71 10.15 7.80 -47.61
C SER A 71 9.17 8.30 -46.55
N ILE A 72 9.52 8.14 -45.27
CA ILE A 72 8.64 8.36 -44.13
C ILE A 72 9.23 9.46 -43.26
N GLU A 73 8.64 10.66 -43.29
CA GLU A 73 9.04 11.80 -42.47
C GLU A 73 8.42 11.74 -41.06
N TRP A 74 8.78 10.71 -40.28
CA TRP A 74 8.15 10.44 -38.98
C TRP A 74 8.44 11.46 -37.88
N ARG A 75 9.52 12.26 -38.00
CA ARG A 75 9.94 13.27 -37.02
C ARG A 75 9.92 12.78 -35.56
N ARG A 76 10.70 11.73 -35.34
CA ARG A 76 10.87 10.99 -34.08
C ARG A 76 11.68 11.77 -33.05
N CYS A 77 11.19 11.72 -31.83
CA CYS A 77 11.75 12.44 -30.71
C CYS A 77 12.80 11.59 -29.96
N ASP A 78 12.77 10.27 -30.09
CA ASP A 78 13.70 9.35 -29.42
C ASP A 78 15.13 9.37 -30.01
N PRO A 79 16.18 9.16 -29.19
CA PRO A 79 17.56 9.03 -29.66
C PRO A 79 17.84 7.64 -30.25
N ASP A 80 18.99 7.49 -30.92
CA ASP A 80 19.51 6.23 -31.45
C ASP A 80 18.48 5.43 -32.27
N VAL A 81 17.78 6.11 -33.18
CA VAL A 81 16.67 5.52 -33.95
C VAL A 81 17.13 4.33 -34.80
N GLU A 82 18.40 4.30 -35.19
CA GLU A 82 19.05 3.23 -35.96
C GLU A 82 19.25 1.95 -35.15
N LYS A 83 19.17 2.00 -33.81
CA LYS A 83 19.25 0.81 -32.94
C LYS A 83 17.90 0.16 -32.66
N LYS A 84 16.83 0.64 -33.30
CA LYS A 84 15.45 0.17 -33.07
C LYS A 84 14.86 -0.34 -34.38
N ASP A 85 14.28 -1.52 -34.34
CA ASP A 85 13.76 -2.20 -35.54
C ASP A 85 12.59 -1.44 -36.19
N VAL A 86 12.38 -1.72 -37.47
CA VAL A 86 11.28 -1.21 -38.29
C VAL A 86 10.62 -2.39 -38.98
N LEU A 87 9.32 -2.57 -38.76
CA LEU A 87 8.54 -3.68 -39.31
C LEU A 87 7.61 -3.17 -40.40
N VAL A 88 7.56 -3.88 -41.52
CA VAL A 88 6.53 -3.66 -42.55
C VAL A 88 5.53 -4.81 -42.47
N VAL A 89 4.24 -4.49 -42.41
CA VAL A 89 3.15 -5.46 -42.26
C VAL A 89 2.11 -5.22 -43.36
N ASP A 90 1.70 -6.28 -44.05
CA ASP A 90 0.58 -6.24 -45.00
C ASP A 90 -0.73 -6.07 -44.23
N ALA A 91 -1.44 -4.96 -44.48
CA ALA A 91 -2.62 -4.61 -43.70
C ALA A 91 -3.77 -5.62 -43.86
N ARG A 92 -3.81 -6.39 -44.95
CA ARG A 92 -4.92 -7.29 -45.28
C ARG A 92 -4.88 -8.59 -44.47
N ASN A 93 -3.68 -9.07 -44.16
CA ASN A 93 -3.47 -10.35 -43.48
C ASN A 93 -2.72 -10.21 -42.14
N GLY A 94 -2.24 -9.01 -41.81
CA GLY A 94 -1.50 -8.72 -40.58
C GLY A 94 -0.12 -9.38 -40.49
N LYS A 95 0.40 -9.94 -41.59
CA LYS A 95 1.68 -10.66 -41.60
C LYS A 95 2.85 -9.70 -41.89
N PRO A 96 3.99 -9.86 -41.18
CA PRO A 96 5.21 -9.14 -41.52
C PRO A 96 5.73 -9.46 -42.92
N VAL A 97 6.21 -8.45 -43.63
CA VAL A 97 6.94 -8.59 -44.90
C VAL A 97 8.39 -8.98 -44.57
N ALA A 98 8.79 -10.18 -45.02
CA ALA A 98 10.13 -10.72 -44.79
C ALA A 98 11.21 -9.93 -45.54
N ASN A 99 10.99 -9.66 -46.83
CA ASN A 99 11.90 -8.88 -47.67
C ASN A 99 11.70 -7.37 -47.44
N ARG A 100 12.46 -6.82 -46.49
CA ARG A 100 12.52 -5.39 -46.20
C ARG A 100 13.93 -4.97 -45.78
N VAL A 101 14.32 -3.75 -46.11
CA VAL A 101 15.58 -3.11 -45.72
C VAL A 101 15.31 -1.66 -45.33
N VAL A 102 15.97 -1.20 -44.27
CA VAL A 102 16.04 0.22 -43.94
C VAL A 102 17.26 0.81 -44.64
N ALA A 103 17.05 1.52 -45.74
CA ALA A 103 18.13 2.05 -46.60
C ALA A 103 18.83 3.28 -45.99
N ALA A 104 18.08 4.11 -45.27
CA ALA A 104 18.60 5.22 -44.48
C ALA A 104 17.64 5.54 -43.33
N ILE A 105 18.17 5.97 -42.19
CA ILE A 105 17.34 6.26 -41.01
C ILE A 105 17.96 7.37 -40.17
N ASN A 106 17.13 8.33 -39.75
CA ASN A 106 17.44 9.30 -38.72
C ASN A 106 16.15 9.77 -38.02
N ARG A 107 16.27 10.69 -37.07
CA ARG A 107 15.14 11.21 -36.29
C ARG A 107 14.09 11.89 -37.17
N GLU A 108 14.47 12.55 -38.26
CA GLU A 108 13.54 13.27 -39.15
C GLU A 108 12.80 12.31 -40.09
N ARG A 109 13.52 11.33 -40.66
CA ARG A 109 13.01 10.46 -41.72
C ARG A 109 13.56 9.03 -41.69
N GLY A 110 12.77 8.10 -42.22
CA GLY A 110 13.18 6.73 -42.55
C GLY A 110 12.91 6.39 -44.01
N GLU A 111 13.89 5.76 -44.67
CA GLU A 111 13.80 5.26 -46.04
C GLU A 111 13.75 3.74 -46.00
N VAL A 112 12.55 3.17 -46.21
CA VAL A 112 12.30 1.73 -46.09
C VAL A 112 12.03 1.15 -47.48
N VAL A 113 12.79 0.14 -47.88
CA VAL A 113 12.55 -0.61 -49.12
C VAL A 113 11.96 -1.96 -48.77
N PHE A 114 10.87 -2.36 -49.41
CA PHE A 114 10.22 -3.64 -49.13
C PHE A 114 9.59 -4.26 -50.38
N GLN A 115 9.38 -5.57 -50.34
CA GLN A 115 8.64 -6.30 -51.36
C GLN A 115 7.13 -6.18 -51.11
N ALA A 116 6.38 -5.70 -52.09
CA ALA A 116 4.92 -5.70 -52.05
C ALA A 116 4.37 -6.71 -53.06
N SER A 117 3.85 -7.84 -52.56
CA SER A 117 3.27 -8.90 -53.40
C SER A 117 1.94 -8.50 -54.06
N THR A 118 1.33 -7.39 -53.63
CA THR A 118 0.00 -6.92 -54.08
C THR A 118 -0.14 -5.42 -53.89
N ALA A 119 -1.04 -4.79 -54.66
CA ALA A 119 -1.53 -3.45 -54.35
C ALA A 119 -2.33 -3.42 -53.02
N GLY A 120 -2.35 -2.27 -52.34
CA GLY A 120 -3.15 -2.05 -51.13
C GLY A 120 -2.39 -1.33 -50.01
N GLU A 121 -2.94 -1.42 -48.79
CA GLU A 121 -2.35 -0.79 -47.61
C GLU A 121 -1.26 -1.63 -46.94
N TYR A 122 -0.24 -0.94 -46.47
CA TYR A 122 0.85 -1.51 -45.66
C TYR A 122 1.07 -0.64 -44.42
N TYR A 123 1.43 -1.27 -43.31
CA TYR A 123 1.77 -0.58 -42.06
C TYR A 123 3.27 -0.68 -41.80
N VAL A 124 3.90 0.46 -41.55
CA VAL A 124 5.29 0.51 -41.09
C VAL A 124 5.30 0.85 -39.61
N TYR A 125 5.48 -0.17 -38.78
CA TYR A 125 5.65 -0.01 -37.34
C TYR A 125 7.11 0.32 -37.01
N TYR A 126 7.33 1.24 -36.08
CA TYR A 126 8.65 1.58 -35.60
C TYR A 126 8.69 1.55 -34.08
N MET A 127 9.89 1.26 -33.55
CA MET A 127 10.09 1.01 -32.12
C MET A 127 9.30 -0.20 -31.57
N PRO A 128 9.23 -1.35 -32.27
CA PRO A 128 8.66 -2.55 -31.69
C PRO A 128 9.46 -2.95 -30.44
N CYS A 129 8.76 -3.41 -29.41
CA CYS A 129 9.36 -3.63 -28.09
C CYS A 129 8.85 -4.90 -27.40
N ASN A 130 9.60 -5.36 -26.41
CA ASN A 130 9.08 -6.23 -25.38
C ASN A 130 8.73 -5.35 -24.16
N PRO A 131 7.44 -5.21 -23.79
CA PRO A 131 7.02 -4.32 -22.72
C PRO A 131 7.38 -4.85 -21.30
N GLY A 132 7.71 -6.13 -21.15
CA GLY A 132 7.91 -6.77 -19.85
C GLY A 132 6.60 -7.11 -19.12
N ARG A 133 6.66 -7.89 -18.03
CA ARG A 133 5.49 -8.35 -17.23
C ARG A 133 5.67 -8.34 -15.71
N SER A 134 6.76 -7.79 -15.20
CA SER A 134 6.99 -7.64 -13.75
C SER A 134 6.28 -6.41 -13.19
N ALA A 135 6.21 -6.30 -11.86
CA ALA A 135 5.77 -5.07 -11.16
C ALA A 135 6.75 -3.90 -11.32
N PHE A 136 7.97 -4.18 -11.79
CA PHE A 136 8.99 -3.21 -12.19
C PHE A 136 9.50 -3.60 -13.58
N PRO A 137 8.68 -3.45 -14.65
CA PRO A 137 9.09 -3.83 -15.99
C PRO A 137 10.06 -2.78 -16.54
N THR A 138 11.02 -3.21 -17.36
CA THR A 138 11.80 -2.32 -18.22
C THR A 138 11.52 -2.75 -19.65
N ALA A 139 10.81 -1.91 -20.40
CA ALA A 139 10.56 -2.13 -21.81
C ALA A 139 11.90 -2.16 -22.58
N ARG A 140 12.00 -3.08 -23.55
CA ARG A 140 13.20 -3.23 -24.37
C ARG A 140 12.81 -3.18 -25.84
N TYR A 141 13.28 -2.17 -26.56
CA TYR A 141 13.10 -2.07 -28.01
C TYR A 141 13.89 -3.16 -28.72
N ASN A 142 13.29 -3.74 -29.76
CA ASN A 142 13.93 -4.77 -30.55
C ASN A 142 15.07 -4.14 -31.38
N PRO A 143 16.27 -4.76 -31.41
CA PRO A 143 17.32 -4.32 -32.32
C PRO A 143 16.93 -4.62 -33.78
N PRO A 144 17.46 -3.87 -34.76
CA PRO A 144 17.21 -4.15 -36.18
C PRO A 144 17.56 -5.59 -36.53
N LYS A 145 16.68 -6.24 -37.30
CA LYS A 145 16.85 -7.63 -37.72
C LYS A 145 16.77 -7.76 -39.23
N GLU A 146 17.85 -8.27 -39.84
CA GLU A 146 17.85 -8.65 -41.26
C GLU A 146 16.96 -9.88 -41.45
N THR A 147 15.95 -9.74 -42.29
CA THR A 147 15.01 -10.82 -42.65
C THR A 147 14.88 -11.01 -44.14
N ALA A 148 15.48 -10.14 -44.96
CA ALA A 148 15.40 -10.23 -46.40
C ALA A 148 16.29 -11.37 -46.92
N ALA A 149 15.80 -12.05 -47.95
CA ALA A 149 16.54 -13.11 -48.61
C ALA A 149 17.74 -12.52 -49.39
N ALA A 150 18.88 -13.20 -49.35
CA ALA A 150 20.14 -12.70 -49.92
C ALA A 150 20.08 -12.49 -51.44
N ASP A 151 19.29 -13.31 -52.13
CA ASP A 151 18.99 -13.19 -53.57
C ASP A 151 18.12 -11.97 -53.88
N TRP A 152 17.11 -11.68 -53.05
CA TRP A 152 16.29 -10.47 -53.17
C TRP A 152 17.12 -9.20 -52.97
N LEU A 153 18.00 -9.19 -51.96
CA LEU A 153 18.93 -8.09 -51.71
C LEU A 153 19.86 -7.85 -52.90
N ALA A 154 20.37 -8.91 -53.51
CA ALA A 154 21.25 -8.85 -54.67
C ALA A 154 20.52 -8.31 -55.92
N ALA A 155 19.34 -8.88 -56.22
CA ALA A 155 18.56 -8.55 -57.40
C ALA A 155 18.13 -7.07 -57.43
N ASN A 156 17.94 -6.46 -56.26
CA ASN A 156 17.51 -5.08 -56.12
C ASN A 156 18.63 -4.10 -55.72
N ARG A 157 19.89 -4.56 -55.63
CA ARG A 157 21.05 -3.75 -55.19
C ARG A 157 20.84 -3.10 -53.81
N LEU A 158 20.42 -3.91 -52.84
CA LEU A 158 20.07 -3.48 -51.47
C LEU A 158 21.00 -4.07 -50.40
N ARG A 159 22.13 -4.69 -50.77
CA ARG A 159 23.11 -5.14 -49.77
C ARG A 159 23.71 -3.93 -49.08
N GLN A 160 24.22 -4.10 -47.86
CA GLN A 160 24.79 -3.00 -47.07
C GLN A 160 25.86 -2.19 -47.83
N GLY A 161 26.67 -2.84 -48.68
CA GLY A 161 27.66 -2.18 -49.55
C GLY A 161 27.07 -1.48 -50.78
N ASP A 162 25.86 -1.82 -51.20
CA ASP A 162 25.18 -1.22 -52.37
C ASP A 162 24.41 0.06 -52.01
N LEU A 163 23.92 0.18 -50.77
CA LEU A 163 23.10 1.31 -50.31
C LEU A 163 23.73 2.70 -50.54
N PRO A 164 25.05 2.92 -50.36
CA PRO A 164 25.68 4.22 -50.62
C PRO A 164 25.59 4.68 -52.07
N ALA A 165 25.51 3.76 -53.04
CA ALA A 165 25.38 4.10 -54.45
C ALA A 165 24.01 4.71 -54.81
N GLY A 166 23.01 4.57 -53.92
CA GLY A 166 21.73 5.26 -54.02
C GLY A 166 20.77 4.74 -55.09
N GLU A 167 21.05 3.60 -55.72
CA GLU A 167 20.19 3.01 -56.77
C GLU A 167 18.76 2.73 -56.30
N TRP A 168 18.58 2.40 -55.02
CA TRP A 168 17.27 2.21 -54.38
C TRP A 168 16.35 3.45 -54.47
N LYS A 169 16.90 4.65 -54.69
CA LYS A 169 16.12 5.88 -54.87
C LYS A 169 15.33 5.91 -56.19
N LYS A 170 15.70 5.06 -57.16
CA LYS A 170 15.03 4.92 -58.46
C LYS A 170 13.86 3.93 -58.42
N LEU A 171 13.68 3.20 -57.31
CA LEU A 171 12.57 2.25 -57.14
C LEU A 171 11.21 2.97 -57.09
N PRO A 172 10.12 2.29 -57.50
CA PRO A 172 8.76 2.80 -57.31
C PRO A 172 8.51 3.22 -55.86
N GLN A 173 7.74 4.28 -55.65
CA GLN A 173 7.54 4.87 -54.33
C GLN A 173 6.13 4.60 -53.79
N ALA A 174 6.03 4.06 -52.58
CA ALA A 174 4.79 4.01 -51.82
C ALA A 174 4.45 5.40 -51.26
N LYS A 175 3.15 5.69 -51.15
CA LYS A 175 2.65 6.95 -50.60
C LYS A 175 2.31 6.80 -49.12
N VAL A 176 2.86 7.68 -48.29
CA VAL A 176 2.46 7.79 -46.87
C VAL A 176 1.09 8.45 -46.79
N LEU A 177 0.15 7.78 -46.14
CA LEU A 177 -1.22 8.24 -45.95
C LEU A 177 -1.46 8.92 -44.61
N ALA A 178 -0.86 8.41 -43.53
CA ALA A 178 -1.06 8.92 -42.18
C ALA A 178 0.01 8.42 -41.21
N PHE A 179 0.21 9.13 -40.11
CA PHE A 179 0.87 8.62 -38.90
C PHE A 179 -0.17 8.24 -37.86
N GLN A 180 0.06 7.14 -37.15
CA GLN A 180 -0.84 6.70 -36.09
C GLN A 180 -0.09 6.31 -34.83
N ALA A 181 -0.61 6.75 -33.69
CA ALA A 181 -0.30 6.19 -32.38
C ALA A 181 -1.27 5.05 -32.04
N ARG A 182 -0.87 4.16 -31.12
CA ARG A 182 -1.68 3.00 -30.70
C ARG A 182 -2.93 3.42 -29.94
N THR A 183 -2.86 4.51 -29.18
CA THR A 183 -3.97 5.16 -28.47
C THR A 183 -3.76 6.67 -28.40
N ASP A 184 -4.76 7.43 -27.96
CA ASP A 184 -4.59 8.88 -27.69
C ASP A 184 -3.54 9.12 -26.59
N PHE A 185 -3.45 8.22 -25.61
CA PHE A 185 -2.49 8.30 -24.52
C PHE A 185 -1.04 8.12 -25.00
N ASP A 186 -0.83 7.24 -25.98
CA ASP A 186 0.48 7.00 -26.59
C ASP A 186 0.86 8.07 -27.65
N SER A 187 -0.02 9.03 -27.94
CA SER A 187 0.20 9.99 -29.04
C SER A 187 1.30 11.01 -28.73
N VAL A 188 2.21 11.18 -29.70
CA VAL A 188 3.26 12.23 -29.70
C VAL A 188 2.82 13.52 -30.43
N TYR A 189 1.67 13.53 -31.09
CA TYR A 189 1.19 14.70 -31.83
C TYR A 189 0.31 15.60 -30.93
N PRO A 190 0.41 16.95 -31.02
CA PRO A 190 1.30 17.73 -31.88
C PRO A 190 2.62 18.20 -31.23
N MET A 191 2.79 17.99 -29.92
CA MET A 191 3.84 18.65 -29.14
C MET A 191 5.14 17.84 -28.97
N GLU A 192 5.19 16.61 -29.46
CA GLU A 192 6.36 15.72 -29.38
C GLU A 192 6.80 15.21 -30.77
N VAL A 193 6.34 15.88 -31.83
CA VAL A 193 6.84 15.70 -33.21
C VAL A 193 7.91 16.75 -33.47
N ILE A 194 9.15 16.35 -33.77
CA ILE A 194 10.27 17.29 -33.84
C ILE A 194 10.27 18.15 -35.11
N ALA A 195 10.75 19.39 -34.97
CA ALA A 195 11.20 20.21 -36.08
C ALA A 195 12.47 19.59 -36.71
N THR A 196 12.64 19.75 -38.02
CA THR A 196 13.88 19.35 -38.70
C THR A 196 15.00 20.32 -38.40
N ALA A 197 16.25 19.86 -38.54
CA ALA A 197 17.44 20.69 -38.42
C ALA A 197 17.43 21.86 -39.42
N GLN A 198 16.82 21.69 -40.60
CA GLN A 198 16.66 22.78 -41.56
C GLN A 198 15.66 23.83 -41.05
N GLU A 199 14.48 23.42 -40.58
CA GLU A 199 13.47 24.33 -40.03
C GLU A 199 14.03 25.11 -38.82
N ILE A 200 14.81 24.45 -37.95
CA ILE A 200 15.48 25.11 -36.82
C ILE A 200 16.51 26.13 -37.31
N ARG A 201 17.36 25.77 -38.30
CA ARG A 201 18.31 26.73 -38.90
C ARG A 201 17.59 27.94 -39.48
N ASP A 202 16.48 27.72 -40.18
CA ASP A 202 15.70 28.80 -40.80
C ASP A 202 15.01 29.69 -39.76
N LEU A 203 14.55 29.12 -38.64
CA LEU A 203 14.04 29.88 -37.51
C LEU A 203 15.15 30.73 -36.87
N LEU A 204 16.30 30.12 -36.59
CA LEU A 204 17.44 30.77 -35.97
C LEU A 204 18.05 31.87 -36.87
N ALA A 205 18.08 31.67 -38.19
CA ALA A 205 18.49 32.69 -39.14
C ALA A 205 17.56 33.92 -39.09
N ARG A 206 16.24 33.70 -38.97
CA ARG A 206 15.23 34.78 -38.86
C ARG A 206 15.25 35.51 -37.53
N HIS A 207 15.71 34.88 -36.45
CA HIS A 207 15.64 35.45 -35.10
C HIS A 207 16.97 35.46 -34.32
N GLY A 208 18.10 35.26 -35.00
CA GLY A 208 19.41 35.13 -34.37
C GLY A 208 19.85 36.37 -33.60
N GLY A 209 19.21 37.53 -33.79
CA GLY A 209 19.44 38.72 -32.96
C GLY A 209 18.92 38.62 -31.52
N LYS A 210 17.99 37.70 -31.22
CA LYS A 210 17.35 37.57 -29.91
C LYS A 210 18.13 36.63 -28.99
N ALA A 211 18.14 36.94 -27.69
CA ALA A 211 18.72 36.06 -26.67
C ALA A 211 17.88 34.79 -26.47
N PHE A 212 16.54 34.94 -26.51
CA PHE A 212 15.58 33.85 -26.39
C PHE A 212 14.32 34.13 -27.22
N LEU A 213 13.55 33.08 -27.51
CA LEU A 213 12.26 33.13 -28.19
C LEU A 213 11.14 32.68 -27.24
N LEU A 214 9.96 33.27 -27.41
CA LEU A 214 8.77 32.96 -26.62
C LEU A 214 7.68 32.32 -27.48
N PHE A 215 7.04 31.29 -26.93
CA PHE A 215 5.97 30.53 -27.55
C PHE A 215 4.82 30.36 -26.54
N PRO A 216 3.87 31.30 -26.49
CA PRO A 216 2.67 31.13 -25.68
C PRO A 216 1.78 30.00 -26.22
N GLU A 217 1.30 29.12 -25.34
CA GLU A 217 0.49 27.97 -25.72
C GLU A 217 -0.67 27.76 -24.73
N ASP A 218 -1.79 27.26 -25.26
CA ASP A 218 -2.95 26.87 -24.47
C ASP A 218 -2.67 25.56 -23.72
N ARG A 219 -3.26 25.38 -22.54
CA ARG A 219 -3.14 24.16 -21.72
C ARG A 219 -3.48 22.86 -22.47
N ARG A 220 -4.24 22.91 -23.57
CA ARG A 220 -4.55 21.79 -24.45
C ARG A 220 -3.36 21.30 -25.28
N PHE A 221 -2.31 22.10 -25.41
CA PHE A 221 -1.09 21.77 -26.15
C PHE A 221 0.14 21.86 -25.23
N PRO A 222 0.21 21.06 -24.14
CA PRO A 222 1.28 21.16 -23.15
C PRO A 222 2.66 21.01 -23.80
N ILE A 223 3.60 21.89 -23.45
CA ILE A 223 4.98 21.80 -23.91
C ILE A 223 5.64 20.63 -23.16
N ARG A 224 6.06 19.62 -23.91
CA ARG A 224 6.58 18.35 -23.36
C ARG A 224 8.08 18.15 -23.61
N MET A 225 8.59 18.59 -24.76
CA MET A 225 9.99 18.42 -25.13
C MET A 225 10.87 19.55 -24.56
N THR A 226 12.01 19.18 -23.97
CA THR A 226 13.02 20.11 -23.44
C THR A 226 14.22 20.27 -24.36
N ASP A 227 14.48 19.27 -25.20
CA ASP A 227 15.68 19.19 -26.05
C ASP A 227 15.42 19.54 -27.51
N ASP A 228 14.15 19.56 -27.92
CA ASP A 228 13.73 19.70 -29.32
C ASP A 228 12.60 20.72 -29.44
N LEU A 229 12.53 21.44 -30.56
CA LEU A 229 11.41 22.31 -30.89
C LEU A 229 10.32 21.49 -31.61
N PRO A 230 9.03 21.63 -31.27
CA PRO A 230 7.96 20.90 -31.94
C PRO A 230 7.67 21.46 -33.34
N LEU A 231 7.27 20.60 -34.28
CA LEU A 231 6.83 20.97 -35.63
C LEU A 231 5.73 22.04 -35.59
N ARG A 232 4.82 21.98 -34.62
CA ARG A 232 3.78 23.01 -34.40
C ARG A 232 4.36 24.42 -34.31
N TRP A 233 5.50 24.61 -33.66
CA TRP A 233 6.15 25.91 -33.51
C TRP A 233 6.83 26.40 -34.79
N MET A 234 7.18 25.49 -35.70
CA MET A 234 7.68 25.90 -37.02
C MET A 234 6.57 26.48 -37.89
N ARG A 235 5.33 26.01 -37.70
CA ARG A 235 4.15 26.50 -38.41
C ARG A 235 3.62 27.82 -37.85
N THR A 236 3.69 27.99 -36.53
CA THR A 236 3.14 29.16 -35.83
C THR A 236 4.16 30.27 -35.61
N GLY A 237 5.44 29.93 -35.48
CA GLY A 237 6.53 30.85 -35.16
C GLY A 237 6.49 31.38 -33.72
N PRO A 238 7.53 32.12 -33.28
CA PRO A 238 7.52 32.81 -31.99
C PRO A 238 6.42 33.88 -31.98
N ALA A 239 5.65 33.97 -30.90
CA ALA A 239 4.51 34.87 -30.81
C ALA A 239 4.60 35.80 -29.60
N GLY A 240 4.25 37.08 -29.81
CA GLY A 240 4.10 38.09 -28.76
C GLY A 240 2.68 38.21 -28.21
N ARG A 241 1.78 37.28 -28.55
CA ARG A 241 0.35 37.30 -28.17
C ARG A 241 -0.13 35.91 -27.82
N PHE A 242 -0.88 35.80 -26.73
CA PHE A 242 -1.65 34.63 -26.31
C PHE A 242 -3.14 34.95 -26.35
N ALA A 243 -3.95 34.04 -26.91
CA ALA A 243 -5.40 34.15 -26.91
C ALA A 243 -6.03 32.89 -26.32
N GLY A 244 -6.96 33.06 -25.38
CA GLY A 244 -7.58 31.99 -24.62
C GLY A 244 -9.08 32.22 -24.35
N LYS A 245 -9.79 31.17 -23.94
CA LYS A 245 -11.20 31.24 -23.53
C LYS A 245 -11.35 30.69 -22.12
N ALA A 246 -12.04 31.42 -21.25
CA ALA A 246 -12.29 31.05 -19.86
C ALA A 246 -13.78 31.25 -19.50
N GLN A 247 -14.22 30.61 -18.43
CA GLN A 247 -15.54 30.86 -17.82
C GLN A 247 -15.40 31.74 -16.56
N PRO A 248 -16.45 32.50 -16.19
CA PRO A 248 -16.48 33.16 -14.89
C PRO A 248 -16.25 32.16 -13.75
N GLY A 249 -15.45 32.54 -12.76
CA GLY A 249 -15.09 31.67 -11.64
C GLY A 249 -14.02 30.61 -11.93
N GLU A 250 -13.55 30.45 -13.18
CA GLU A 250 -12.53 29.47 -13.54
C GLU A 250 -11.13 29.82 -12.99
N TYR A 251 -10.36 28.83 -12.52
CA TYR A 251 -8.91 28.98 -12.42
C TYR A 251 -8.26 28.65 -13.77
N TYR A 252 -7.98 29.69 -14.55
CA TYR A 252 -7.51 29.58 -15.92
C TYR A 252 -6.00 29.36 -15.98
N VAL A 253 -5.56 28.37 -16.78
CA VAL A 253 -4.17 27.94 -16.90
C VAL A 253 -3.70 28.01 -18.35
N PHE A 254 -2.48 28.50 -18.54
CA PHE A 254 -1.78 28.55 -19.83
C PHE A 254 -0.26 28.47 -19.60
N GLN A 255 0.52 28.49 -20.67
CA GLN A 255 1.98 28.38 -20.59
C GLN A 255 2.67 29.33 -21.56
N VAL A 256 3.89 29.74 -21.19
CA VAL A 256 4.84 30.44 -22.06
C VAL A 256 6.08 29.59 -22.19
N GLY A 257 6.32 29.04 -23.38
CA GLY A 257 7.56 28.36 -23.72
C GLY A 257 8.70 29.34 -23.95
N LEU A 258 9.86 29.10 -23.34
CA LEU A 258 11.09 29.84 -23.60
C LEU A 258 12.11 28.92 -24.27
N TYR A 259 12.62 29.34 -25.42
CA TYR A 259 13.75 28.71 -26.10
C TYR A 259 14.98 29.63 -26.06
N ALA A 260 16.07 29.18 -25.45
CA ALA A 260 17.29 29.97 -25.35
C ALA A 260 18.11 29.87 -26.66
N VAL A 261 18.40 31.01 -27.28
CA VAL A 261 19.02 31.09 -28.62
C VAL A 261 20.50 31.45 -28.55
N LYS A 262 20.88 32.47 -27.78
CA LYS A 262 22.26 32.96 -27.67
C LYS A 262 22.73 32.82 -26.22
N GLY A 263 23.41 31.72 -25.93
CA GLY A 263 23.82 31.39 -24.57
C GLY A 263 22.64 31.00 -23.67
N PRO A 264 22.95 30.60 -22.42
CA PRO A 264 21.93 30.25 -21.44
C PRO A 264 21.13 31.49 -21.00
N ALA A 265 19.80 31.35 -20.95
CA ALA A 265 18.92 32.34 -20.32
C ALA A 265 18.97 32.15 -18.79
N LYS A 266 19.79 32.94 -18.10
CA LYS A 266 20.02 32.85 -16.64
C LYS A 266 19.02 33.71 -15.87
N ARG A 267 18.69 33.27 -14.64
CA ARG A 267 17.78 33.96 -13.71
C ARG A 267 16.52 34.47 -14.43
N VAL A 268 15.85 33.56 -15.12
CA VAL A 268 14.61 33.87 -15.84
C VAL A 268 13.58 34.39 -14.84
N ALA A 269 12.94 35.51 -15.17
CA ALA A 269 11.89 36.11 -14.39
C ALA A 269 10.67 36.41 -15.25
N ILE A 270 9.48 36.24 -14.65
CA ILE A 270 8.19 36.59 -15.24
C ILE A 270 7.54 37.66 -14.37
N ARG A 271 7.12 38.76 -15.01
CA ARG A 271 6.37 39.85 -14.39
C ARG A 271 5.03 40.02 -15.11
N PRO A 272 3.93 39.51 -14.52
CA PRO A 272 2.59 39.75 -15.04
C PRO A 272 2.19 41.23 -14.83
N GLY A 273 1.38 41.76 -15.74
CA GLY A 273 0.61 42.98 -15.54
C GLY A 273 -0.84 42.67 -15.14
N ASP A 274 -1.61 43.72 -14.86
CA ASP A 274 -3.05 43.60 -14.61
C ASP A 274 -3.77 43.08 -15.87
N VAL A 275 -4.82 42.28 -15.65
CA VAL A 275 -5.78 41.89 -16.70
C VAL A 275 -7.02 42.74 -16.51
N VAL A 276 -7.36 43.53 -17.53
CA VAL A 276 -8.47 44.48 -17.53
C VAL A 276 -9.59 44.05 -18.48
N ASP A 277 -10.83 44.42 -18.16
CA ASP A 277 -11.96 44.28 -19.09
C ASP A 277 -11.92 45.34 -20.21
N ALA A 278 -12.92 45.32 -21.09
CA ALA A 278 -13.04 46.28 -22.19
C ALA A 278 -13.23 47.74 -21.71
N GLY A 279 -13.72 47.95 -20.48
CA GLY A 279 -13.89 49.26 -19.85
C GLY A 279 -12.66 49.75 -19.08
N GLY A 280 -11.58 48.93 -19.02
CA GLY A 280 -10.35 49.24 -18.29
C GLY A 280 -10.39 48.90 -16.80
N LYS A 281 -11.44 48.22 -16.30
CA LYS A 281 -11.50 47.76 -14.91
C LYS A 281 -10.54 46.59 -14.74
N VAL A 282 -9.71 46.62 -13.69
CA VAL A 282 -8.87 45.48 -13.31
C VAL A 282 -9.75 44.33 -12.84
N VAL A 283 -9.69 43.20 -13.57
CA VAL A 283 -10.41 41.96 -13.28
C VAL A 283 -9.50 40.98 -12.54
N VAL A 284 -8.23 40.87 -12.97
CA VAL A 284 -7.20 40.12 -12.23
C VAL A 284 -6.00 41.04 -12.01
N PRO A 285 -5.63 41.36 -10.76
CA PRO A 285 -4.43 42.15 -10.49
C PRO A 285 -3.17 41.34 -10.83
N ALA A 286 -2.06 42.01 -11.16
CA ALA A 286 -0.78 41.39 -11.51
C ALA A 286 -0.32 40.34 -10.47
N GLY A 287 -0.49 40.63 -9.18
CA GLY A 287 -0.15 39.71 -8.08
C GLY A 287 -1.06 38.47 -7.98
N GLY A 288 -2.18 38.45 -8.70
CA GLY A 288 -3.09 37.31 -8.81
C GLY A 288 -2.71 36.31 -9.90
N ILE A 289 -1.65 36.56 -10.67
CA ILE A 289 -1.13 35.65 -11.71
C ILE A 289 0.13 34.98 -11.19
N THR A 290 0.08 33.65 -11.06
CA THR A 290 1.20 32.86 -10.55
C THR A 290 1.95 32.16 -11.68
N CYS A 291 3.28 32.26 -11.71
CA CYS A 291 4.13 31.37 -12.50
C CYS A 291 4.69 30.25 -11.61
N PHE A 292 4.17 29.03 -11.77
CA PHE A 292 4.50 27.90 -10.89
C PHE A 292 5.98 27.51 -10.93
N ASN A 293 6.68 27.78 -12.03
CA ASN A 293 8.10 27.45 -12.19
C ASN A 293 9.05 28.39 -11.43
N LEU A 294 8.58 29.55 -10.98
CA LEU A 294 9.42 30.59 -10.38
C LEU A 294 9.06 30.88 -8.92
N ALA A 295 7.82 30.62 -8.52
CA ALA A 295 7.35 30.86 -7.16
C ALA A 295 6.28 29.85 -6.75
N GLY A 296 6.07 29.73 -5.46
CA GLY A 296 5.01 28.91 -4.88
C GLY A 296 5.05 28.92 -3.36
N ARG A 297 4.41 27.91 -2.79
CA ARG A 297 4.49 27.62 -1.35
C ARG A 297 4.92 26.18 -1.15
N ASP A 298 5.77 25.96 -0.15
CA ASP A 298 6.14 24.61 0.22
C ASP A 298 5.01 23.91 1.01
N TRP A 299 5.26 22.68 1.44
CA TRP A 299 4.28 21.88 2.14
C TRP A 299 3.99 22.34 3.59
N LEU A 300 4.74 23.33 4.09
CA LEU A 300 4.53 23.99 5.38
C LEU A 300 3.95 25.40 5.22
N GLY A 301 3.55 25.77 3.99
CA GLY A 301 3.00 27.08 3.65
C GLY A 301 4.03 28.20 3.58
N ARG A 302 5.34 27.88 3.58
CA ARG A 302 6.40 28.88 3.47
C ARG A 302 6.56 29.31 2.00
N PRO A 303 6.72 30.62 1.71
CA PRO A 303 6.98 31.08 0.36
C PRO A 303 8.24 30.46 -0.23
N MET A 304 8.18 30.10 -1.51
CA MET A 304 9.29 29.57 -2.30
C MET A 304 9.59 30.51 -3.47
N GLN A 305 10.87 30.70 -3.75
CA GLN A 305 11.36 31.29 -5.00
C GLN A 305 12.35 30.33 -5.64
N MET A 306 12.24 30.17 -6.96
CA MET A 306 13.05 29.25 -7.73
C MET A 306 13.94 30.01 -8.70
N ASP A 307 15.23 29.71 -8.69
CA ASP A 307 16.15 30.19 -9.69
C ASP A 307 16.09 29.29 -10.92
N LEU A 308 15.61 29.86 -12.04
CA LEU A 308 15.49 29.17 -13.31
C LEU A 308 16.57 29.62 -14.28
N THR A 309 17.33 28.66 -14.82
CA THR A 309 18.26 28.87 -15.94
C THR A 309 17.92 27.90 -17.06
N VAL A 310 17.75 28.42 -18.28
CA VAL A 310 17.49 27.60 -19.47
C VAL A 310 18.75 27.55 -20.32
N PRO A 311 19.40 26.38 -20.47
CA PRO A 311 20.61 26.27 -21.28
C PRO A 311 20.36 26.62 -22.74
N GLU A 312 21.40 27.06 -23.46
CA GLU A 312 21.32 27.33 -24.89
C GLU A 312 20.79 26.11 -25.66
N GLY A 313 19.89 26.35 -26.60
CA GLY A 313 19.26 25.30 -27.41
C GLY A 313 18.24 24.45 -26.65
N LYS A 314 17.89 24.80 -25.40
CA LYS A 314 16.87 24.09 -24.61
C LYS A 314 15.56 24.87 -24.52
N VAL A 315 14.49 24.13 -24.26
CA VAL A 315 13.13 24.63 -24.07
C VAL A 315 12.74 24.48 -22.60
N GLN A 316 12.13 25.53 -22.05
CA GLN A 316 11.46 25.50 -20.75
C GLN A 316 10.00 25.90 -20.89
N ALA A 317 9.10 25.05 -20.40
CA ALA A 317 7.69 25.40 -20.23
C ALA A 317 7.53 26.18 -18.92
N MET A 318 6.99 27.40 -18.98
CA MET A 318 6.63 28.17 -17.79
C MET A 318 5.10 28.20 -17.70
N TRP A 319 4.55 27.56 -16.68
CA TRP A 319 3.10 27.44 -16.47
C TRP A 319 2.59 28.60 -15.63
N LEU A 320 1.54 29.27 -16.12
CA LEU A 320 0.88 30.37 -15.46
C LEU A 320 -0.57 30.02 -15.15
N GLY A 321 -1.05 30.51 -14.00
CA GLY A 321 -2.44 30.38 -13.58
C GLY A 321 -2.99 31.68 -13.02
N MET A 322 -4.27 31.93 -13.25
CA MET A 322 -5.00 33.08 -12.72
C MET A 322 -6.44 32.70 -12.37
N GLN A 323 -6.94 33.21 -11.25
CA GLN A 323 -8.35 33.05 -10.89
C GLN A 323 -9.19 34.10 -11.62
N ILE A 324 -10.06 33.66 -12.53
CA ILE A 324 -11.08 34.52 -13.11
C ILE A 324 -12.16 34.75 -12.05
N PRO A 325 -12.50 36.00 -11.70
CA PRO A 325 -13.55 36.26 -10.72
C PRO A 325 -14.89 35.62 -11.12
N PRO A 326 -15.66 35.08 -10.14
CA PRO A 326 -17.01 34.57 -10.38
C PRO A 326 -17.94 35.58 -11.07
N ASP A 327 -17.75 36.86 -10.80
CA ASP A 327 -18.53 38.00 -11.29
C ASP A 327 -17.85 38.73 -12.47
N ALA A 328 -16.85 38.11 -13.11
CA ALA A 328 -16.19 38.68 -14.28
C ALA A 328 -17.21 38.93 -15.41
N SER A 329 -17.17 40.13 -15.99
CA SER A 329 -18.02 40.49 -17.13
C SER A 329 -17.76 39.58 -18.33
N ALA A 330 -18.79 39.28 -19.12
CA ALA A 330 -18.58 38.57 -20.38
C ALA A 330 -17.82 39.46 -21.39
N GLY A 331 -16.92 38.86 -22.18
CA GLY A 331 -16.18 39.55 -23.24
C GLY A 331 -14.66 39.43 -23.12
N LEU A 332 -13.96 40.23 -23.92
CA LEU A 332 -12.51 40.18 -24.04
C LEU A 332 -11.82 40.95 -22.91
N HIS A 333 -10.91 40.27 -22.22
CA HIS A 333 -10.02 40.84 -21.21
C HIS A 333 -8.60 40.87 -21.73
N ARG A 334 -7.88 41.95 -21.45
CA ARG A 334 -6.52 42.17 -21.96
C ARG A 334 -5.52 42.36 -20.83
N GLY A 335 -4.34 41.78 -20.98
CA GLY A 335 -3.23 41.95 -20.06
C GLY A 335 -1.89 41.74 -20.77
N GLU A 336 -0.81 41.64 -20.01
CA GLU A 336 0.52 41.38 -20.55
C GLU A 336 1.36 40.58 -19.54
N VAL A 337 2.27 39.76 -20.06
CA VAL A 337 3.33 39.11 -19.28
C VAL A 337 4.68 39.52 -19.85
N THR A 338 5.55 40.07 -19.01
CA THR A 338 6.94 40.37 -19.36
C THR A 338 7.87 39.26 -18.91
N VAL A 339 8.65 38.69 -19.82
CA VAL A 339 9.67 37.68 -19.56
C VAL A 339 11.05 38.33 -19.70
N SER A 340 11.93 38.13 -18.72
CA SER A 340 13.30 38.64 -18.74
C SER A 340 14.31 37.57 -18.33
N ALA A 341 15.53 37.69 -18.81
CA ALA A 341 16.68 36.92 -18.36
C ALA A 341 17.86 37.88 -18.12
N GLU A 342 18.79 37.49 -17.26
CA GLU A 342 19.98 38.30 -16.97
C GLU A 342 20.78 38.62 -18.24
N GLY A 343 21.08 39.90 -18.46
CA GLY A 343 21.87 40.35 -19.61
C GLY A 343 21.13 40.34 -20.96
N ALA A 344 19.83 40.01 -20.98
CA ALA A 344 19.01 39.99 -22.18
C ALA A 344 17.88 41.06 -22.10
N PRO A 345 17.53 41.71 -23.23
CA PRO A 345 16.34 42.58 -23.27
C PRO A 345 15.06 41.80 -22.91
N PRO A 346 14.14 42.38 -22.12
CA PRO A 346 12.88 41.75 -21.79
C PRO A 346 11.99 41.62 -23.04
N ALA A 347 11.16 40.57 -23.07
CA ALA A 347 10.18 40.33 -24.12
C ALA A 347 8.76 40.26 -23.51
N LYS A 348 7.77 40.72 -24.26
CA LYS A 348 6.38 40.82 -23.82
C LYS A 348 5.49 39.83 -24.56
N VAL A 349 4.53 39.28 -23.84
CA VAL A 349 3.42 38.49 -24.38
C VAL A 349 2.11 39.15 -23.97
N SER A 350 1.38 39.73 -24.92
CA SER A 350 0.04 40.27 -24.69
C SER A 350 -0.94 39.12 -24.45
N LEU A 351 -1.80 39.26 -23.44
CA LEU A 351 -2.83 38.30 -23.09
C LEU A 351 -4.20 38.78 -23.59
N GLU A 352 -4.96 37.88 -24.21
CA GLU A 352 -6.33 38.10 -24.66
C GLU A 352 -7.21 36.94 -24.19
N ILE A 353 -7.99 37.16 -23.13
CA ILE A 353 -8.84 36.14 -22.50
C ILE A 353 -10.30 36.49 -22.75
N GLU A 354 -10.97 35.69 -23.58
CA GLU A 354 -12.41 35.78 -23.77
C GLU A 354 -13.12 35.07 -22.62
N VAL A 355 -13.85 35.81 -21.79
CA VAL A 355 -14.66 35.27 -20.69
C VAL A 355 -16.10 35.10 -21.19
N ALA A 356 -16.61 33.87 -21.19
CA ALA A 356 -17.96 33.55 -21.66
C ALA A 356 -18.50 32.25 -21.04
N GLY A 357 -19.82 32.08 -21.08
CA GLY A 357 -20.50 30.88 -20.57
C GLY A 357 -20.94 31.02 -19.11
N GLU A 358 -21.36 29.91 -18.52
CA GLU A 358 -21.83 29.85 -17.13
C GLU A 358 -20.67 29.91 -16.13
N GLN A 359 -20.96 30.43 -14.93
CA GLN A 359 -20.00 30.48 -13.84
C GLN A 359 -19.68 29.07 -13.32
N LEU A 360 -18.40 28.78 -13.13
CA LEU A 360 -17.95 27.53 -12.50
C LEU A 360 -17.94 27.66 -10.96
N PRO A 361 -18.59 26.77 -10.21
CA PRO A 361 -18.69 26.85 -8.75
C PRO A 361 -17.45 26.37 -8.01
N ASP A 362 -16.58 25.59 -8.65
CA ASP A 362 -15.44 24.89 -8.04
C ASP A 362 -14.10 25.22 -8.74
N CYS A 363 -14.02 26.40 -9.35
CA CYS A 363 -12.89 26.84 -10.17
C CYS A 363 -12.60 25.98 -11.40
N GLY A 364 -13.47 25.01 -11.74
CA GLY A 364 -13.27 24.04 -12.82
C GLY A 364 -12.59 22.75 -12.37
N ASP A 365 -12.49 22.49 -11.06
CA ASP A 365 -11.81 21.31 -10.52
C ASP A 365 -12.45 19.98 -10.90
N GLY A 366 -13.74 19.95 -11.19
CA GLY A 366 -14.40 18.77 -11.73
C GLY A 366 -13.94 18.37 -13.14
N GLU A 367 -13.34 19.30 -13.90
CA GLU A 367 -12.99 19.09 -15.31
C GLU A 367 -11.48 19.04 -15.54
N LEU A 368 -10.92 17.82 -15.53
CA LEU A 368 -9.47 17.58 -15.58
C LEU A 368 -8.73 18.31 -16.72
N TRP A 369 -9.34 18.44 -17.90
CA TRP A 369 -8.73 19.12 -19.05
C TRP A 369 -8.40 20.61 -18.78
N ARG A 370 -9.00 21.21 -17.74
CA ARG A 370 -8.77 22.61 -17.37
C ARG A 370 -7.46 22.84 -16.60
N LEU A 371 -6.89 21.80 -15.99
CA LEU A 371 -5.73 21.89 -15.12
C LEU A 371 -5.88 22.90 -13.96
N SER A 372 -7.11 23.25 -13.56
CA SER A 372 -7.41 24.24 -12.50
C SER A 372 -6.79 23.87 -11.15
N ARG A 373 -6.54 22.58 -10.94
CA ARG A 373 -5.95 22.00 -9.73
C ARG A 373 -4.46 22.28 -9.59
N LEU A 374 -3.77 22.81 -10.60
CA LEU A 374 -2.40 23.31 -10.42
C LEU A 374 -2.32 24.38 -9.32
N ARG A 375 -3.40 25.13 -9.05
CA ARG A 375 -3.44 26.07 -7.93
C ARG A 375 -3.28 25.37 -6.57
N TRP A 376 -3.68 24.11 -6.45
CA TRP A 376 -3.55 23.34 -5.21
C TRP A 376 -2.09 23.11 -4.83
N LEU A 377 -1.14 23.19 -5.78
CA LEU A 377 0.30 23.16 -5.47
C LEU A 377 0.69 24.26 -4.46
N ASN A 378 -0.03 25.37 -4.41
CA ASN A 378 0.26 26.49 -3.51
C ASN A 378 -0.74 26.59 -2.34
N SER A 379 -1.47 25.51 -2.03
CA SER A 379 -2.48 25.53 -0.96
C SER A 379 -1.87 25.45 0.44
N ASP A 380 -2.35 26.34 1.31
CA ASP A 380 -2.08 26.35 2.76
C ASP A 380 -3.15 25.59 3.56
N LEU A 381 -4.02 24.81 2.91
CA LEU A 381 -5.12 24.12 3.57
C LEU A 381 -4.61 23.22 4.71
N GLY A 382 -5.08 23.51 5.93
CA GLY A 382 -4.72 22.78 7.15
C GLY A 382 -3.38 23.18 7.80
N VAL A 383 -2.68 24.19 7.26
CA VAL A 383 -1.45 24.76 7.85
C VAL A 383 -1.83 25.69 9.01
N ASP A 384 -2.21 25.09 10.14
CA ASP A 384 -2.64 25.79 11.34
C ASP A 384 -2.38 24.93 12.59
N ASP A 385 -2.47 25.54 13.78
CA ASP A 385 -2.40 24.83 15.08
C ASP A 385 -3.79 24.64 15.70
N GLU A 386 -4.83 24.42 14.87
CA GLU A 386 -6.15 24.02 15.36
C GLU A 386 -6.15 22.59 15.92
N LEU A 387 -7.11 22.32 16.81
CA LEU A 387 -7.31 21.03 17.44
C LEU A 387 -7.89 19.98 16.48
N VAL A 388 -7.60 18.72 16.80
CA VAL A 388 -8.15 17.55 16.13
C VAL A 388 -8.68 16.60 17.20
N PRO A 389 -9.96 16.17 17.17
CA PRO A 389 -10.45 15.17 18.10
C PRO A 389 -9.61 13.88 18.07
N PRO A 390 -9.33 13.25 19.22
CA PRO A 390 -9.86 13.55 20.57
C PRO A 390 -8.97 14.50 21.40
N PHE A 391 -8.00 15.19 20.81
CA PHE A 391 -7.05 16.01 21.56
C PHE A 391 -7.71 17.25 22.17
N THR A 392 -7.28 17.58 23.38
CA THR A 392 -7.69 18.78 24.12
C THR A 392 -6.70 19.91 23.92
N ALA A 393 -7.11 21.14 24.22
CA ALA A 393 -6.23 22.30 24.17
C ALA A 393 -5.00 22.12 25.07
N VAL A 394 -3.85 22.59 24.60
CA VAL A 394 -2.62 22.64 25.38
C VAL A 394 -2.79 23.62 26.54
N THR A 395 -2.53 23.15 27.77
CA THR A 395 -2.54 23.99 28.97
C THR A 395 -1.12 24.32 29.41
N VAL A 396 -0.89 25.54 29.91
CA VAL A 396 0.42 25.97 30.42
C VAL A 396 0.24 26.49 31.85
N ASN A 397 0.96 25.92 32.81
CA ASN A 397 0.99 26.36 34.20
C ASN A 397 2.45 26.46 34.68
N GLY A 398 3.00 27.68 34.67
CA GLY A 398 4.43 27.89 34.90
C GLY A 398 5.28 27.14 33.86
N ASP A 399 6.11 26.21 34.34
CA ASP A 399 6.96 25.35 33.50
C ASP A 399 6.30 24.03 33.09
N GLU A 400 5.05 23.78 33.49
CA GLU A 400 4.30 22.58 33.12
C GLU A 400 3.41 22.83 31.91
N VAL A 401 3.50 21.92 30.93
CA VAL A 401 2.61 21.83 29.78
C VAL A 401 1.75 20.59 29.91
N GLY A 402 0.43 20.77 29.92
CA GLY A 402 -0.56 19.70 29.98
C GLY A 402 -1.21 19.44 28.63
N VAL A 403 -1.37 18.16 28.32
CA VAL A 403 -2.10 17.64 27.14
C VAL A 403 -2.94 16.42 27.56
N LEU A 404 -3.74 15.85 26.66
CA LEU A 404 -4.65 14.73 26.94
C LEU A 404 -3.99 13.56 27.71
N GLY A 405 -4.11 13.52 29.02
CA GLY A 405 -3.51 12.43 29.83
C GLY A 405 -1.98 12.42 29.90
N ARG A 406 -1.31 13.55 29.61
CA ARG A 406 0.13 13.73 29.87
C ARG A 406 0.43 15.12 30.43
N ARG A 407 1.48 15.21 31.24
CA ARG A 407 2.06 16.48 31.69
C ARG A 407 3.57 16.46 31.52
N ILE A 408 4.11 17.53 30.96
CA ILE A 408 5.55 17.71 30.74
C ILE A 408 5.97 18.94 31.52
N ARG A 409 6.75 18.75 32.58
CA ARG A 409 7.37 19.86 33.31
C ARG A 409 8.77 20.06 32.77
N PHE A 410 9.07 21.28 32.32
CA PHE A 410 10.38 21.64 31.80
C PHE A 410 11.30 22.16 32.91
N GLY A 411 12.59 21.85 32.82
CA GLY A 411 13.63 22.44 33.64
C GLY A 411 14.16 23.74 33.06
N GLU A 412 15.12 24.37 33.75
CA GLU A 412 15.62 25.69 33.40
C GLU A 412 16.33 25.74 32.03
N THR A 413 16.99 24.66 31.62
CA THR A 413 17.64 24.53 30.30
C THR A 413 16.64 24.39 29.15
N GLY A 414 15.34 24.33 29.44
CA GLY A 414 14.27 24.13 28.47
C GLY A 414 14.04 22.67 28.08
N LEU A 415 14.75 21.71 28.68
CA LEU A 415 14.54 20.27 28.51
C LEU A 415 13.59 19.71 29.58
N PRO A 416 12.91 18.58 29.34
CA PRO A 416 11.98 18.00 30.33
C PRO A 416 12.68 17.63 31.64
N ALA A 417 12.14 18.13 32.76
CA ALA A 417 12.52 17.73 34.11
C ALA A 417 11.64 16.59 34.66
N SER A 418 10.43 16.41 34.13
CA SER A 418 9.49 15.34 34.46
C SER A 418 8.51 15.13 33.32
N ILE A 419 8.12 13.87 33.07
CA ILE A 419 7.12 13.50 32.07
C ILE A 419 6.18 12.48 32.72
N VAL A 420 4.94 12.89 32.93
CA VAL A 420 3.92 12.05 33.56
C VAL A 420 2.89 11.59 32.54
N SER A 421 2.57 10.30 32.59
CA SER A 421 1.39 9.72 31.93
C SER A 421 0.27 9.47 32.94
N THR A 422 -0.98 9.71 32.54
CA THR A 422 -2.18 9.31 33.30
C THR A 422 -3.05 8.31 32.54
N PHE A 423 -2.47 7.56 31.60
CA PHE A 423 -3.19 6.47 30.94
C PHE A 423 -3.31 5.25 31.85
N ALA A 424 -4.45 4.56 31.79
CA ALA A 424 -4.62 3.27 32.45
C ALA A 424 -3.70 2.19 31.83
N ALA A 425 -3.35 1.15 32.60
CA ALA A 425 -2.42 0.09 32.16
C ALA A 425 -2.85 -0.59 30.85
N THR A 426 -4.15 -0.84 30.69
CA THR A 426 -4.78 -0.89 29.37
C THR A 426 -5.26 0.52 29.02
N PRO A 427 -4.77 1.16 27.93
CA PRO A 427 -4.93 2.61 27.74
C PRO A 427 -6.31 2.99 27.16
N ASP A 428 -7.38 2.51 27.79
CA ASP A 428 -8.79 2.79 27.44
C ASP A 428 -9.30 4.13 28.00
N ARG A 429 -8.55 4.74 28.93
CA ARG A 429 -8.81 6.06 29.52
C ARG A 429 -7.52 6.79 29.88
N ALA A 430 -7.61 8.11 30.06
CA ALA A 430 -6.48 9.03 30.19
C ALA A 430 -6.41 9.76 31.56
N ASP A 431 -7.24 9.36 32.52
CA ASP A 431 -7.44 9.95 33.85
C ASP A 431 -7.04 9.00 35.00
N ALA A 432 -6.21 8.00 34.72
CA ALA A 432 -5.66 7.09 35.72
C ALA A 432 -4.61 7.78 36.62
N PRO A 433 -4.21 7.17 37.75
CA PRO A 433 -3.13 7.68 38.59
C PRO A 433 -1.86 7.99 37.79
N SER A 434 -1.17 9.04 38.20
CA SER A 434 0.04 9.52 37.51
C SER A 434 1.17 8.50 37.59
N ARG A 435 1.80 8.24 36.45
CA ARG A 435 3.01 7.42 36.31
C ARG A 435 4.12 8.27 35.71
N GLU A 436 5.18 8.48 36.48
CA GLU A 436 6.38 9.22 36.05
C GLU A 436 7.23 8.34 35.13
N ILE A 437 7.62 8.88 33.97
CA ILE A 437 8.47 8.17 32.99
C ILE A 437 9.94 8.35 33.32
N LEU A 438 10.32 9.55 33.79
CA LEU A 438 11.70 9.92 33.99
C LEU A 438 12.16 9.68 35.43
N ASN A 439 13.32 9.06 35.60
CA ASN A 439 13.97 8.91 36.91
C ASN A 439 14.82 10.14 37.30
N GLY A 440 14.79 11.19 36.49
CA GLY A 440 15.48 12.46 36.70
C GLY A 440 15.35 13.38 35.47
N PRO A 441 15.85 14.62 35.55
CA PRO A 441 15.77 15.55 34.42
C PRO A 441 16.53 15.05 33.19
N VAL A 442 15.97 15.31 32.00
CA VAL A 442 16.69 15.17 30.73
C VAL A 442 17.80 16.21 30.69
N ALA A 443 19.04 15.76 30.48
CA ALA A 443 20.22 16.61 30.52
C ALA A 443 20.91 16.67 29.15
N PHE A 444 21.28 17.88 28.74
CA PHE A 444 22.25 18.09 27.68
C PHE A 444 23.62 18.36 28.32
N VAL A 445 24.54 17.40 28.20
CA VAL A 445 25.86 17.46 28.84
C VAL A 445 26.91 17.80 27.80
N ALA A 446 27.55 18.96 27.98
CA ALA A 446 28.80 19.30 27.30
C ALA A 446 29.97 18.93 28.21
N GLN A 447 30.70 17.87 27.87
CA GLN A 447 31.85 17.40 28.61
C GLN A 447 33.11 18.03 28.06
N THR A 448 33.90 18.65 28.94
CA THR A 448 35.25 19.16 28.65
C THR A 448 36.28 18.32 29.40
N PRO A 449 37.60 18.48 29.12
CA PRO A 449 38.65 17.87 29.93
C PRO A 449 38.58 18.25 31.42
N ALA A 450 38.04 19.43 31.75
CA ALA A 450 37.89 19.90 33.14
C ALA A 450 36.64 19.34 33.85
N GLY A 451 35.72 18.70 33.13
CA GLY A 451 34.46 18.20 33.67
C GLY A 451 33.23 18.55 32.82
N ALA A 452 32.06 18.16 33.31
CA ALA A 452 30.77 18.48 32.70
C ALA A 452 30.39 19.94 32.95
N ALA A 453 29.99 20.65 31.89
CA ALA A 453 29.54 22.04 31.95
C ALA A 453 28.34 22.19 32.90
N GLN A 454 28.42 23.19 33.79
CA GLN A 454 27.35 23.53 34.74
C GLN A 454 26.54 24.70 34.18
N TRP A 455 25.35 24.42 33.65
CA TRP A 455 24.50 25.42 33.00
C TRP A 455 23.87 26.38 34.00
N LYS A 456 24.05 27.68 33.77
CA LYS A 456 23.28 28.75 34.41
C LYS A 456 22.26 29.27 33.42
N SER A 457 20.98 29.14 33.74
CA SER A 457 19.90 29.41 32.80
C SER A 457 19.17 30.72 33.13
N GLN A 458 18.67 31.37 32.09
CA GLN A 458 17.69 32.44 32.23
C GLN A 458 16.27 31.87 32.31
N PRO A 459 15.29 32.61 32.85
CA PRO A 459 13.90 32.19 32.82
C PRO A 459 13.42 31.89 31.40
N ALA A 460 12.67 30.80 31.24
CA ALA A 460 12.12 30.39 29.96
C ALA A 460 11.11 31.42 29.43
N LYS A 461 11.19 31.73 28.13
CA LYS A 461 10.29 32.64 27.42
C LYS A 461 9.20 31.85 26.72
N LEU A 462 7.94 32.20 26.98
CA LEU A 462 6.80 31.74 26.19
C LEU A 462 6.71 32.59 24.91
N LEU A 463 6.93 31.98 23.75
CA LEU A 463 6.96 32.69 22.46
C LEU A 463 5.58 32.79 21.82
N ARG A 464 4.79 31.71 21.88
CA ARG A 464 3.45 31.62 21.30
C ARG A 464 2.65 30.49 21.95
N GLN A 465 1.35 30.68 22.10
CA GLN A 465 0.40 29.64 22.51
C GLN A 465 -0.81 29.67 21.58
N ALA A 466 -1.20 28.49 21.10
CA ALA A 466 -2.40 28.22 20.32
C ALA A 466 -3.08 26.96 20.90
N PRO A 467 -4.36 26.70 20.58
CA PRO A 467 -5.06 25.52 21.11
C PRO A 467 -4.29 24.20 20.90
N GLY A 468 -3.70 23.99 19.73
CA GLY A 468 -2.98 22.77 19.40
C GLY A 468 -1.48 22.77 19.73
N ALA A 469 -0.87 23.91 20.12
CA ALA A 469 0.59 23.98 20.30
C ALA A 469 1.06 25.14 21.20
N VAL A 470 2.18 24.93 21.88
CA VAL A 470 2.92 25.95 22.65
C VAL A 470 4.39 26.00 22.23
N TYR A 471 4.96 27.21 22.18
CA TYR A 471 6.32 27.50 21.77
C TYR A 471 7.09 28.17 22.90
N ARG A 472 8.25 27.62 23.26
CA ARG A 472 9.09 28.14 24.35
C ARG A 472 10.55 28.27 23.91
N GLN A 473 11.28 29.16 24.58
CA GLN A 473 12.74 29.31 24.45
C GLN A 473 13.40 29.42 25.82
N SER A 474 14.52 28.73 26.00
CA SER A 474 15.42 28.90 27.15
C SER A 474 16.84 29.18 26.67
N ASP A 475 17.58 29.98 27.44
CA ASP A 475 18.98 30.32 27.17
C ASP A 475 19.81 30.05 28.42
N SER A 476 20.93 29.34 28.26
CA SER A 476 21.84 28.95 29.34
C SER A 476 23.30 29.21 28.97
N GLN A 477 24.16 29.39 29.98
CA GLN A 477 25.59 29.60 29.81
C GLN A 477 26.41 28.79 30.81
N ALA A 478 27.55 28.26 30.37
CA ALA A 478 28.51 27.55 31.21
C ALA A 478 29.94 27.87 30.73
N GLY A 479 30.63 28.79 31.42
CA GLY A 479 31.93 29.28 30.98
C GLY A 479 31.86 29.83 29.54
N PRO A 480 32.69 29.34 28.60
CA PRO A 480 32.69 29.81 27.22
C PRO A 480 31.57 29.22 26.35
N LEU A 481 30.69 28.37 26.90
CA LEU A 481 29.62 27.72 26.15
C LEU A 481 28.28 28.41 26.39
N ARG A 482 27.53 28.68 25.32
CA ARG A 482 26.13 29.13 25.34
C ARG A 482 25.22 28.05 24.74
N LEU A 483 24.09 27.84 25.38
CA LEU A 483 23.07 26.87 24.99
C LEU A 483 21.74 27.60 24.81
N SER A 484 21.16 27.57 23.62
CA SER A 484 19.80 28.04 23.37
C SER A 484 18.91 26.87 22.98
N CYS A 485 17.77 26.72 23.64
CA CYS A 485 16.83 25.63 23.43
C CYS A 485 15.46 26.19 23.04
N TRP A 486 14.96 25.84 21.85
CA TRP A 486 13.59 26.10 21.42
C TRP A 486 12.78 24.81 21.47
N SER A 487 11.55 24.88 21.97
CA SER A 487 10.62 23.75 21.96
C SER A 487 9.26 24.13 21.37
N LYS A 488 8.68 23.23 20.56
CA LYS A 488 7.26 23.23 20.17
C LYS A 488 6.61 22.00 20.78
N THR A 489 5.74 22.18 21.76
CA THR A 489 4.93 21.08 22.35
C THR A 489 3.53 21.12 21.77
N GLU A 490 3.04 20.00 21.25
CA GLU A 490 1.74 19.89 20.60
C GLU A 490 0.73 19.07 21.42
N CYS A 491 -0.56 19.25 21.13
CA CYS A 491 -1.66 18.60 21.85
C CYS A 491 -1.62 17.06 21.82
N ASP A 492 -0.85 16.48 20.90
CA ASP A 492 -0.58 15.05 20.78
C ASP A 492 0.65 14.58 21.61
N GLY A 493 1.18 15.43 22.50
CA GLY A 493 2.29 15.09 23.39
C GLY A 493 3.64 14.99 22.67
N TYR A 494 3.70 15.41 21.42
CA TYR A 494 4.95 15.58 20.69
C TYR A 494 5.64 16.88 21.11
N THR A 495 6.94 16.82 21.39
CA THR A 495 7.78 17.99 21.61
C THR A 495 8.96 17.98 20.64
N ASN A 496 9.00 18.96 19.73
CA ASN A 496 10.14 19.17 18.83
C ASN A 496 11.12 20.16 19.47
N PHE A 497 12.40 19.79 19.55
CA PHE A 497 13.48 20.60 20.11
C PHE A 497 14.48 21.03 19.05
N ARG A 498 14.92 22.28 19.15
CA ARG A 498 16.12 22.80 18.49
C ARG A 498 17.08 23.29 19.57
N ILE A 499 18.22 22.64 19.71
CA ILE A 499 19.24 22.97 20.70
C ILE A 499 20.47 23.49 19.96
N LYS A 500 20.86 24.73 20.24
CA LYS A 500 22.01 25.40 19.66
C LYS A 500 23.10 25.54 20.72
N LEU A 501 24.24 24.89 20.51
CA LEU A 501 25.43 25.02 21.34
C LEU A 501 26.46 25.90 20.61
N THR A 502 26.82 27.03 21.20
CA THR A 502 27.81 27.97 20.65
C THR A 502 28.98 28.11 21.60
N ALA A 503 30.20 28.11 21.05
CA ALA A 503 31.42 28.38 21.80
C ALA A 503 31.86 29.83 21.60
N ASP A 504 31.97 30.62 22.66
CA ASP A 504 32.40 32.02 22.61
C ASP A 504 33.91 32.14 22.42
N THR A 505 34.67 31.18 22.94
CA THR A 505 36.10 30.98 22.70
C THR A 505 36.36 29.57 22.22
N ALA A 506 37.55 29.30 21.70
CA ALA A 506 37.93 27.94 21.33
C ALA A 506 37.83 27.00 22.56
N VAL A 507 37.27 25.81 22.37
CA VAL A 507 37.03 24.84 23.45
C VAL A 507 37.06 23.41 22.91
N THR A 508 37.70 22.52 23.67
CA THR A 508 37.69 21.09 23.40
C THR A 508 36.55 20.44 24.16
N LEU A 509 35.64 19.79 23.43
CA LEU A 509 34.63 18.90 24.00
C LEU A 509 35.14 17.47 23.92
N THR A 510 35.18 16.76 25.05
CA THR A 510 35.38 15.31 25.05
C THR A 510 34.10 14.57 24.69
N ASP A 511 32.94 15.19 24.90
CA ASP A 511 31.64 14.75 24.39
C ASP A 511 30.59 15.88 24.45
N ALA A 512 29.59 15.83 23.58
CA ALA A 512 28.33 16.56 23.71
C ALA A 512 27.20 15.53 23.58
N ARG A 513 26.41 15.35 24.64
CA ARG A 513 25.47 14.24 24.73
C ARG A 513 24.14 14.61 25.37
N LEU A 514 23.10 13.87 25.00
CA LEU A 514 21.81 13.87 25.65
C LEU A 514 21.70 12.66 26.57
N GLU A 515 21.26 12.89 27.80
CA GLU A 515 21.00 11.86 28.81
C GLU A 515 19.53 11.89 29.18
N ILE A 516 18.82 10.78 28.96
CA ILE A 516 17.42 10.60 29.33
C ILE A 516 17.33 9.43 30.32
N PRO A 517 17.21 9.70 31.63
CA PRO A 517 17.09 8.66 32.64
C PRO A 517 15.62 8.23 32.76
N PHE A 518 15.32 6.99 32.42
CA PHE A 518 14.01 6.38 32.59
C PHE A 518 13.90 5.67 33.93
N HIS A 519 12.69 5.65 34.51
CA HIS A 519 12.37 4.71 35.58
C HIS A 519 12.46 3.27 35.05
N ARG A 520 13.13 2.38 35.80
CA ARG A 520 13.36 0.99 35.38
C ARG A 520 12.08 0.20 35.13
N ASP A 521 11.05 0.40 35.93
CA ASP A 521 9.75 -0.25 35.77
C ASP A 521 8.99 0.23 34.52
N VAL A 522 9.26 1.46 34.07
CA VAL A 522 8.74 2.03 32.82
C VAL A 522 9.55 1.55 31.63
N ALA A 523 10.89 1.48 31.72
CA ALA A 523 11.79 1.05 30.66
C ALA A 523 11.80 -0.48 30.42
N ARG A 524 10.62 -1.08 30.34
CA ARG A 524 10.40 -2.52 30.18
C ARG A 524 10.61 -2.99 28.75
N TYR A 525 10.09 -2.25 27.78
CA TYR A 525 10.16 -2.59 26.37
C TYR A 525 11.00 -1.57 25.59
N LEU A 526 11.56 -2.01 24.46
CA LEU A 526 12.34 -1.17 23.54
C LEU A 526 12.06 -1.57 22.10
N MET A 527 12.06 -0.58 21.19
CA MET A 527 12.02 -0.76 19.74
C MET A 527 12.90 0.29 19.05
N GLY A 528 13.62 -0.07 17.99
CA GLY A 528 14.47 0.87 17.23
C GLY A 528 15.96 0.70 17.50
N MET A 529 16.77 1.55 16.86
CA MET A 529 18.25 1.54 16.95
C MET A 529 18.86 0.14 16.80
N GLY A 530 18.47 -0.56 15.71
CA GLY A 530 18.99 -1.89 15.39
C GLY A 530 18.38 -3.04 16.20
N ARG A 531 17.23 -2.82 16.86
CA ARG A 531 16.48 -3.85 17.57
C ARG A 531 15.04 -3.93 17.08
N LYS A 532 14.56 -5.17 16.93
CA LYS A 532 13.13 -5.47 16.90
C LYS A 532 12.48 -5.05 18.22
N GLY A 533 11.20 -4.73 18.19
CA GLY A 533 10.40 -4.43 19.36
C GLY A 533 10.24 -5.64 20.27
N GLY A 534 10.24 -5.40 21.58
CA GLY A 534 10.10 -6.44 22.59
C GLY A 534 10.69 -5.99 23.92
N LEU A 535 11.03 -6.94 24.78
CA LEU A 535 11.71 -6.69 26.03
C LEU A 535 13.03 -5.97 25.78
N ARG A 536 13.27 -4.90 26.55
CA ARG A 536 14.51 -4.14 26.46
C ARG A 536 15.70 -5.04 26.82
N PRO A 537 16.79 -5.02 26.04
CA PRO A 537 18.02 -5.69 26.45
C PRO A 537 18.68 -4.98 27.63
N GLU A 538 19.41 -5.73 28.46
CA GLU A 538 20.22 -5.15 29.56
C GLU A 538 21.19 -4.08 29.07
N LYS A 539 21.77 -4.27 27.88
CA LYS A 539 22.68 -3.33 27.22
C LYS A 539 22.38 -3.20 25.73
N LEU A 540 22.43 -1.97 25.23
CA LEU A 540 22.45 -1.66 23.80
C LEU A 540 23.60 -0.70 23.50
N ASN A 541 24.40 -1.00 22.48
CA ASN A 541 25.38 -0.09 21.91
C ASN A 541 25.07 0.04 20.42
N TRP A 542 24.71 1.24 19.99
CA TRP A 542 24.32 1.53 18.63
C TRP A 542 25.17 2.64 18.02
N LYS A 543 25.41 2.54 16.72
CA LYS A 543 26.17 3.49 15.91
C LYS A 543 25.38 3.84 14.66
N TRP A 544 25.57 5.07 14.21
CA TRP A 544 25.02 5.60 12.98
C TRP A 544 25.45 4.79 11.76
N ASP A 545 24.48 4.45 10.90
CA ASP A 545 24.71 3.78 9.62
C ASP A 545 23.69 4.29 8.60
N ARG A 546 24.16 5.08 7.62
CA ARG A 546 23.29 5.69 6.60
C ARG A 546 22.55 4.64 5.75
N ASN A 547 23.07 3.41 5.67
CA ASN A 547 22.42 2.31 4.93
C ASN A 547 21.27 1.67 5.70
N LYS A 548 21.04 2.09 6.95
CA LYS A 548 19.93 1.67 7.79
C LYS A 548 19.03 2.86 8.09
N HIS A 549 17.72 2.67 7.93
CA HIS A 549 16.74 3.71 8.22
C HIS A 549 16.46 3.73 9.73
N GLN A 550 17.42 4.27 10.48
CA GLN A 550 17.44 4.22 11.95
C GLN A 550 17.83 5.59 12.51
N ASP A 551 16.82 6.38 12.90
CA ASP A 551 16.96 7.68 13.56
C ASP A 551 16.15 7.78 14.86
N ALA A 552 15.43 6.71 15.25
CA ALA A 552 14.55 6.71 16.40
C ALA A 552 14.68 5.47 17.29
N VAL A 553 14.44 5.66 18.58
CA VAL A 553 14.22 4.61 19.58
C VAL A 553 12.95 4.91 20.36
N TRP A 554 12.18 3.89 20.70
CA TRP A 554 11.10 3.97 21.67
C TRP A 554 11.45 3.10 22.88
N ILE A 555 11.27 3.63 24.09
CA ILE A 555 11.46 2.93 25.36
C ILE A 555 10.23 3.19 26.23
N GLY A 556 9.63 2.14 26.80
CA GLY A 556 8.47 2.30 27.65
C GLY A 556 7.72 1.02 27.99
N ASP A 557 6.54 1.23 28.55
CA ASP A 557 5.51 0.25 28.89
C ASP A 557 4.18 0.66 28.23
N VAL A 558 3.14 -0.18 28.31
CA VAL A 558 1.89 -0.01 27.55
C VAL A 558 1.20 1.32 27.81
N ASN A 559 1.29 1.87 29.03
CA ASN A 559 0.63 3.12 29.41
C ASN A 559 1.59 4.27 29.69
N ALA A 560 2.89 4.10 29.48
CA ALA A 560 3.90 5.12 29.74
C ALA A 560 5.15 4.83 28.92
N GLY A 561 5.46 5.66 27.93
CA GLY A 561 6.66 5.50 27.10
C GLY A 561 7.06 6.76 26.38
N LEU A 562 8.26 6.73 25.79
CA LEU A 562 8.84 7.87 25.09
C LEU A 562 9.53 7.39 23.81
N GLN A 563 9.14 7.96 22.68
CA GLN A 563 9.94 7.92 21.47
C GLN A 563 10.94 9.07 21.49
N VAL A 564 12.18 8.78 21.12
CA VAL A 564 13.25 9.75 20.89
C VAL A 564 13.69 9.64 19.44
N LYS A 565 13.46 10.69 18.66
CA LYS A 565 13.85 10.78 17.25
C LYS A 565 14.93 11.83 17.05
N LEU A 566 16.08 11.42 16.53
CA LEU A 566 17.26 12.27 16.34
C LEU A 566 17.23 12.91 14.95
N LYS A 567 17.39 14.24 14.89
CA LYS A 567 17.22 15.03 13.67
C LYS A 567 18.39 15.99 13.49
N GLY A 568 18.45 16.62 12.31
CA GLY A 568 19.34 17.74 12.02
C GLY A 568 18.57 18.94 11.47
N PRO A 569 19.22 20.10 11.32
CA PRO A 569 18.57 21.30 10.74
C PRO A 569 18.00 21.09 9.34
N ALA A 570 18.62 20.21 8.56
CA ALA A 570 18.19 19.84 7.22
C ALA A 570 17.23 18.63 7.19
N TYR A 571 16.69 18.20 8.34
CA TYR A 571 15.85 17.00 8.39
C TYR A 571 14.63 17.14 7.50
N THR A 572 14.52 16.20 6.57
CA THR A 572 13.35 15.93 5.75
C THR A 572 12.94 14.48 5.97
N TRP A 573 11.67 14.16 5.73
CA TRP A 573 11.22 12.77 5.75
C TRP A 573 12.00 11.94 4.72
N PRO A 574 12.72 10.87 5.14
CA PRO A 574 13.37 9.97 4.20
C PRO A 574 12.32 9.19 3.39
N ASN A 575 12.70 8.74 2.19
CA ASN A 575 11.85 7.78 1.49
C ASN A 575 11.77 6.47 2.29
N VAL A 576 10.64 5.78 2.20
CA VAL A 576 10.40 4.54 2.95
C VAL A 576 10.44 3.31 2.03
N ASN A 577 10.46 2.11 2.62
CA ASN A 577 10.41 0.84 1.89
C ASN A 577 11.61 0.69 0.94
N ILE A 578 11.43 0.02 -0.21
CA ILE A 578 12.44 -0.16 -1.25
C ILE A 578 12.98 1.17 -1.82
N HIS A 579 12.28 2.28 -1.58
CA HIS A 579 12.66 3.61 -2.07
C HIS A 579 13.63 4.35 -1.14
N TYR A 580 13.93 3.84 0.07
CA TYR A 580 14.84 4.51 1.02
C TYR A 580 16.20 4.85 0.39
N ARG A 581 16.78 3.95 -0.42
CA ARG A 581 18.08 4.20 -1.06
C ARG A 581 18.06 5.36 -2.07
N ALA A 582 16.88 5.72 -2.59
CA ALA A 582 16.76 6.86 -3.49
C ALA A 582 16.84 8.20 -2.76
N ARG A 583 16.38 8.26 -1.50
CA ARG A 583 16.49 9.42 -0.61
C ARG A 583 16.67 8.92 0.84
N PRO A 584 17.91 8.55 1.22
CA PRO A 584 18.19 8.02 2.54
C PRO A 584 18.07 9.13 3.59
N LEU A 585 18.15 8.72 4.86
CA LEU A 585 18.20 9.66 5.98
C LEU A 585 19.36 10.66 5.80
N ASP A 586 19.04 11.94 5.99
CA ASP A 586 20.03 13.00 6.11
C ASP A 586 20.69 12.92 7.48
N MET A 587 21.92 12.42 7.49
CA MET A 587 22.69 12.15 8.70
C MET A 587 22.97 13.46 9.46
N PRO A 588 22.48 13.61 10.71
CA PRO A 588 22.62 14.87 11.42
C PRO A 588 24.05 15.06 11.96
N ASP A 589 24.82 15.96 11.32
CA ASP A 589 26.25 16.16 11.59
C ASP A 589 26.58 16.36 13.07
N ALA A 590 25.77 17.15 13.80
CA ALA A 590 25.99 17.40 15.22
C ALA A 590 25.98 16.11 16.06
N TRP A 591 25.09 15.15 15.75
CA TRP A 591 25.00 13.86 16.42
C TRP A 591 25.98 12.82 15.89
N VAL A 592 26.27 12.84 14.58
CA VAL A 592 27.08 11.82 13.90
C VAL A 592 28.57 12.06 14.11
N ASN A 593 28.99 13.32 14.01
CA ASN A 593 30.36 13.80 14.25
C ASN A 593 31.43 12.90 13.59
N GLY A 594 31.31 12.67 12.28
CA GLY A 594 32.23 11.82 11.53
C GLY A 594 32.26 10.35 12.00
N GLY A 595 31.15 9.82 12.52
CA GLY A 595 31.03 8.44 13.00
C GLY A 595 31.40 8.22 14.47
N LYS A 596 31.81 9.28 15.18
CA LYS A 596 32.14 9.20 16.61
C LYS A 596 30.90 9.07 17.49
N GLY A 597 29.76 9.62 17.06
CA GLY A 597 28.52 9.57 17.82
C GLY A 597 27.81 8.23 17.79
N GLY A 598 26.78 8.09 18.63
CA GLY A 598 25.99 6.89 18.77
C GLY A 598 24.99 6.96 19.93
N CYS A 599 24.46 5.81 20.30
CA CYS A 599 23.47 5.69 21.35
C CYS A 599 23.75 4.46 22.22
N ASP A 600 23.71 4.63 23.53
CA ASP A 600 23.81 3.55 24.51
C ASP A 600 22.54 3.48 25.37
N VAL A 601 22.13 2.27 25.73
CA VAL A 601 21.13 2.03 26.79
C VAL A 601 21.83 1.27 27.91
N ILE A 602 21.81 1.87 29.10
CA ILE A 602 22.60 1.44 30.26
C ILE A 602 21.68 1.35 31.47
N GLU A 603 21.70 0.21 32.17
CA GLU A 603 20.93 -0.01 33.39
C GLU A 603 21.78 0.29 34.63
N ASN A 604 21.26 1.14 35.52
CA ASN A 604 21.91 1.63 36.73
C ASN A 604 20.92 1.61 37.90
N GLY A 605 20.86 0.51 38.65
CA GLY A 605 19.94 0.38 39.79
C GLY A 605 18.48 0.49 39.35
N ASP A 606 17.76 1.51 39.84
CA ASP A 606 16.36 1.80 39.49
C ASP A 606 16.20 2.71 38.25
N SER A 607 17.31 3.03 37.58
CA SER A 607 17.35 3.90 36.40
C SER A 607 17.80 3.15 35.16
N VAL A 608 17.21 3.46 34.01
CA VAL A 608 17.70 3.05 32.69
C VAL A 608 18.06 4.30 31.91
N LEU A 609 19.35 4.53 31.68
CA LEU A 609 19.86 5.68 30.99
C LEU A 609 19.93 5.43 29.48
N LEU A 610 19.20 6.23 28.70
CA LEU A 610 19.44 6.41 27.28
C LEU A 610 20.47 7.53 27.11
N ARG A 611 21.68 7.19 26.64
CA ARG A 611 22.78 8.12 26.39
C ARG A 611 23.02 8.29 24.90
N VAL A 612 22.63 9.43 24.33
CA VAL A 612 22.89 9.78 22.93
C VAL A 612 24.12 10.68 22.88
N TYR A 613 25.25 10.17 22.42
CA TYR A 613 26.54 10.86 22.46
C TYR A 613 27.01 11.26 21.06
N ALA A 614 27.72 12.38 20.95
CA ALA A 614 28.34 12.83 19.70
C ALA A 614 29.85 12.52 19.66
N GLY A 615 30.48 12.24 20.80
CA GLY A 615 31.92 12.01 20.91
C GLY A 615 32.76 13.30 20.83
N PRO A 616 34.09 13.17 20.88
CA PRO A 616 34.99 14.31 21.06
C PRO A 616 35.10 15.18 19.80
N ARG A 617 35.19 16.50 20.02
CA ARG A 617 35.37 17.52 18.97
C ARG A 617 35.94 18.82 19.52
N GLU A 618 36.61 19.57 18.66
CA GLU A 618 37.07 20.93 18.94
C GLU A 618 36.10 21.93 18.31
N LEU A 619 35.79 23.00 19.06
CA LEU A 619 34.99 24.12 18.59
C LEU A 619 35.87 25.37 18.55
N GLN A 620 35.79 26.10 17.44
CA GLN A 620 36.41 27.42 17.28
C GLN A 620 35.55 28.50 17.94
N ALA A 621 36.14 29.66 18.24
CA ALA A 621 35.40 30.82 18.71
C ALA A 621 34.29 31.22 17.70
N GLY A 622 33.07 31.39 18.18
CA GLY A 622 31.87 31.65 17.38
C GLY A 622 31.24 30.42 16.71
N GLN A 623 31.90 29.25 16.74
CA GLN A 623 31.37 28.04 16.11
C GLN A 623 30.11 27.56 16.82
N THR A 624 29.15 27.09 16.03
CA THR A 624 27.85 26.60 16.50
C THR A 624 27.63 25.16 16.08
N LEU A 625 27.02 24.37 16.97
CA LEU A 625 26.40 23.08 16.67
C LEU A 625 24.89 23.15 16.89
N GLU A 626 24.11 22.56 15.99
CA GLU A 626 22.66 22.46 16.13
C GLU A 626 22.23 20.99 16.29
N PHE A 627 21.71 20.66 17.47
CA PHE A 627 21.14 19.36 17.83
C PHE A 627 19.62 19.46 17.78
N HIS A 628 18.99 18.78 16.82
CA HIS A 628 17.53 18.73 16.72
C HIS A 628 17.03 17.35 17.16
N LEU A 629 15.90 17.30 17.84
CA LEU A 629 15.26 16.03 18.23
C LEU A 629 13.75 16.18 18.43
N GLY A 630 13.03 15.08 18.30
CA GLY A 630 11.62 14.95 18.68
C GLY A 630 11.45 13.99 19.84
N LEU A 631 10.61 14.37 20.81
CA LEU A 631 10.14 13.50 21.89
C LEU A 631 8.64 13.28 21.75
N LEU A 632 8.18 12.03 21.63
CA LEU A 632 6.75 11.69 21.60
C LEU A 632 6.39 10.86 22.82
N VAL A 633 5.52 11.40 23.69
CA VAL A 633 5.04 10.67 24.87
C VAL A 633 3.89 9.74 24.47
N THR A 634 4.03 8.45 24.77
CA THR A 634 3.04 7.40 24.44
C THR A 634 2.38 6.85 25.71
N PRO A 635 1.10 6.41 25.65
CA PRO A 635 0.17 6.44 24.51
C PRO A 635 -0.19 7.85 24.04
N VAL A 636 -0.50 8.01 22.75
CA VAL A 636 -0.88 9.33 22.21
C VAL A 636 -2.35 9.65 22.44
N LYS A 637 -3.22 8.63 22.56
CA LYS A 637 -4.67 8.75 22.82
C LYS A 637 -5.22 7.46 23.43
N SER A 638 -6.47 7.47 23.88
CA SER A 638 -7.11 6.25 24.39
C SER A 638 -7.53 5.31 23.26
N ILE A 639 -7.37 4.00 23.48
CA ILE A 639 -7.99 2.99 22.60
C ILE A 639 -9.51 3.09 22.69
N ARG A 640 -10.20 2.68 21.62
CA ARG A 640 -11.67 2.71 21.52
C ARG A 640 -12.23 1.33 21.22
N PRO A 641 -12.29 0.40 22.21
CA PRO A 641 -12.70 -0.98 21.98
C PRO A 641 -14.09 -1.12 21.35
N ALA A 642 -15.08 -0.36 21.81
CA ALA A 642 -16.43 -0.40 21.23
C ALA A 642 -16.44 -0.08 19.72
N GLU A 643 -15.71 0.98 19.30
CA GLU A 643 -15.51 1.27 17.89
C GLU A 643 -14.68 0.19 17.18
N HIS A 644 -13.69 -0.38 17.89
CA HIS A 644 -12.85 -1.48 17.38
C HIS A 644 -13.72 -2.65 16.91
N TRP A 645 -14.59 -3.16 17.78
CA TRP A 645 -15.46 -4.31 17.53
C TRP A 645 -16.58 -4.04 16.51
N ALA A 646 -17.05 -2.79 16.43
CA ALA A 646 -18.11 -2.39 15.49
C ALA A 646 -17.63 -2.26 14.04
N ALA A 647 -16.34 -1.98 13.80
CA ALA A 647 -15.81 -1.86 12.44
C ALA A 647 -15.36 -3.21 11.89
N ARG A 648 -16.15 -3.76 10.97
CA ARG A 648 -15.94 -5.04 10.30
C ARG A 648 -15.48 -4.77 8.89
N TYR A 649 -14.21 -5.04 8.63
CA TYR A 649 -13.56 -4.69 7.37
C TYR A 649 -13.77 -5.73 6.28
N TYR A 650 -14.20 -5.26 5.12
CA TYR A 650 -14.06 -5.95 3.83
C TYR A 650 -13.00 -5.22 3.01
N HIS A 651 -11.88 -5.89 2.72
CA HIS A 651 -10.79 -5.33 1.94
C HIS A 651 -10.74 -6.00 0.58
N THR A 652 -10.61 -5.22 -0.50
CA THR A 652 -10.65 -5.77 -1.86
C THR A 652 -9.67 -5.13 -2.83
N GLY A 653 -9.13 -5.97 -3.72
CA GLY A 653 -8.26 -5.60 -4.83
C GLY A 653 -8.97 -5.34 -6.16
N GLY A 654 -10.30 -5.49 -6.21
CA GLY A 654 -11.06 -5.41 -7.47
C GLY A 654 -12.47 -4.87 -7.28
N ASP A 655 -13.29 -4.96 -8.34
CA ASP A 655 -14.66 -4.44 -8.40
C ASP A 655 -15.64 -5.27 -7.54
N SER A 656 -15.41 -5.30 -6.23
CA SER A 656 -16.24 -6.10 -5.32
C SER A 656 -17.63 -5.55 -5.19
N SER A 657 -18.59 -6.46 -5.22
CA SER A 657 -19.98 -6.18 -4.92
C SER A 657 -20.12 -5.69 -3.48
N VAL A 658 -20.60 -4.46 -3.34
CA VAL A 658 -21.04 -3.88 -2.07
C VAL A 658 -22.06 -4.79 -1.37
N ASP A 659 -22.94 -5.47 -2.14
CA ASP A 659 -23.90 -6.41 -1.58
C ASP A 659 -23.22 -7.63 -0.94
N ALA A 660 -22.13 -8.13 -1.52
CA ALA A 660 -21.38 -9.24 -0.93
C ALA A 660 -20.72 -8.84 0.40
N ALA A 661 -20.18 -7.62 0.48
CA ALA A 661 -19.63 -7.09 1.72
C ALA A 661 -20.72 -6.93 2.81
N ALA A 662 -21.87 -6.36 2.43
CA ALA A 662 -23.01 -6.21 3.34
C ALA A 662 -23.57 -7.55 3.82
N ALA A 663 -23.75 -8.52 2.91
CA ALA A 663 -24.22 -9.88 3.24
C ALA A 663 -23.24 -10.64 4.15
N ALA A 664 -21.95 -10.30 4.09
CA ALA A 664 -20.94 -10.84 4.99
C ALA A 664 -20.91 -10.17 6.37
N GLY A 665 -21.69 -9.10 6.58
CA GLY A 665 -21.75 -8.34 7.83
C GLY A 665 -20.65 -7.28 7.98
N ALA A 666 -20.03 -6.84 6.88
CA ALA A 666 -19.05 -5.76 6.92
C ALA A 666 -19.72 -4.40 7.20
N THR A 667 -19.00 -3.50 7.89
CA THR A 667 -19.42 -2.12 8.16
C THR A 667 -18.44 -1.09 7.57
N VAL A 668 -17.27 -1.54 7.12
CA VAL A 668 -16.28 -0.73 6.42
C VAL A 668 -15.76 -1.50 5.21
N ILE A 669 -15.71 -0.84 4.06
CA ILE A 669 -15.16 -1.40 2.83
C ILE A 669 -13.97 -0.55 2.35
N ASN A 670 -12.84 -1.23 2.12
CA ASN A 670 -11.62 -0.62 1.60
C ASN A 670 -11.39 -1.10 0.17
N LEU A 671 -11.20 -0.16 -0.75
CA LEU A 671 -10.87 -0.40 -2.15
C LEU A 671 -9.37 -0.13 -2.39
N HIS A 672 -8.64 -1.17 -2.76
CA HIS A 672 -7.24 -1.07 -3.19
C HIS A 672 -7.13 -0.45 -4.60
N GLN A 673 -5.94 -0.03 -5.01
CA GLN A 673 -5.65 0.36 -6.39
C GLN A 673 -5.52 -0.86 -7.32
N GLY A 674 -5.70 -0.63 -8.63
CA GLY A 674 -5.54 -1.60 -9.72
C GLY A 674 -6.83 -2.18 -10.29
N GLY A 675 -7.94 -2.09 -9.53
CA GLY A 675 -9.29 -2.44 -10.01
C GLY A 675 -9.89 -1.36 -10.93
N ARG A 676 -11.04 -1.63 -11.58
CA ARG A 676 -11.66 -0.64 -12.50
C ARG A 676 -12.19 0.60 -11.78
N LEU A 677 -12.56 0.46 -10.50
CA LEU A 677 -13.04 1.58 -9.68
C LEU A 677 -11.92 2.53 -9.23
N ASN A 678 -10.71 2.03 -9.00
CA ASN A 678 -9.53 2.81 -8.58
C ASN A 678 -8.26 2.32 -9.32
N PRO A 679 -8.16 2.50 -10.65
CA PRO A 679 -7.14 1.83 -11.45
C PRO A 679 -5.75 2.45 -11.31
N TYR A 680 -5.65 3.78 -11.20
CA TYR A 680 -4.39 4.50 -11.32
C TYR A 680 -3.71 4.75 -9.97
N ILE A 681 -2.43 4.41 -9.87
CA ILE A 681 -1.57 4.57 -8.70
C ILE A 681 -1.59 6.04 -8.25
N ASN A 682 -2.20 6.25 -7.08
CA ASN A 682 -2.30 7.54 -6.43
C ASN A 682 -2.94 8.65 -7.29
N TYR A 683 -3.90 8.30 -8.16
CA TYR A 683 -4.63 9.27 -8.98
C TYR A 683 -6.09 8.87 -9.25
N PRO A 684 -7.01 9.10 -8.29
CA PRO A 684 -8.39 8.58 -8.35
C PRO A 684 -9.35 9.37 -9.25
N PHE A 685 -8.89 10.36 -10.02
CA PHE A 685 -9.78 11.35 -10.66
C PHE A 685 -10.33 10.94 -12.02
N LEU A 686 -9.77 9.90 -12.63
CA LEU A 686 -10.18 9.44 -13.96
C LEU A 686 -11.42 8.52 -13.92
N THR A 687 -11.86 8.10 -12.73
CA THR A 687 -12.98 7.16 -12.53
C THR A 687 -14.03 7.66 -11.53
N LEU A 688 -14.10 8.98 -11.30
CA LEU A 688 -14.89 9.60 -10.23
C LEU A 688 -16.37 9.20 -10.22
N ASP A 689 -17.03 9.15 -11.38
CA ASP A 689 -18.45 8.78 -11.45
C ASP A 689 -18.71 7.36 -10.97
N SER A 690 -17.86 6.41 -11.40
CA SER A 690 -17.96 5.01 -10.99
C SER A 690 -17.61 4.84 -9.52
N LEU A 691 -16.59 5.56 -9.05
CA LEU A 691 -16.18 5.55 -7.65
C LEU A 691 -17.28 6.12 -6.74
N LYS A 692 -17.90 7.24 -7.14
CA LYS A 692 -19.04 7.84 -6.43
C LYS A 692 -20.22 6.88 -6.34
N LYS A 693 -20.62 6.24 -7.44
CA LYS A 693 -21.71 5.25 -7.43
C LYS A 693 -21.44 4.10 -6.48
N TRP A 694 -20.20 3.65 -6.39
CA TRP A 694 -19.79 2.60 -5.46
C TRP A 694 -19.83 3.06 -4.00
N ILE A 695 -19.38 4.29 -3.70
CA ILE A 695 -19.48 4.90 -2.37
C ILE A 695 -20.95 5.06 -1.96
N ASP A 696 -21.79 5.63 -2.84
CA ASP A 696 -23.22 5.83 -2.58
C ASP A 696 -23.92 4.49 -2.30
N ALA A 697 -23.57 3.43 -3.02
CA ALA A 697 -24.08 2.08 -2.77
C ALA A 697 -23.65 1.55 -1.38
N ALA A 698 -22.41 1.79 -0.96
CA ALA A 698 -21.93 1.41 0.37
C ALA A 698 -22.67 2.18 1.48
N HIS A 699 -22.88 3.49 1.30
CA HIS A 699 -23.65 4.34 2.22
C HIS A 699 -25.09 3.88 2.35
N ALA A 700 -25.74 3.48 1.24
CA ALA A 700 -27.10 2.95 1.25
C ALA A 700 -27.24 1.65 2.07
N LYS A 701 -26.13 0.94 2.33
CA LYS A 701 -26.06 -0.25 3.20
C LYS A 701 -25.52 0.06 4.61
N GLY A 702 -25.33 1.35 4.95
CA GLY A 702 -24.79 1.77 6.25
C GLY A 702 -23.29 1.53 6.42
N MET A 703 -22.55 1.25 5.34
CA MET A 703 -21.11 1.03 5.39
C MET A 703 -20.34 2.33 5.13
N ARG A 704 -19.10 2.39 5.65
CA ARG A 704 -18.12 3.43 5.27
C ARG A 704 -17.24 2.94 4.12
N ALA A 705 -16.94 3.81 3.16
CA ALA A 705 -16.16 3.48 1.97
C ALA A 705 -14.83 4.27 1.91
N LYS A 706 -13.72 3.55 1.79
CA LYS A 706 -12.36 4.13 1.76
C LYS A 706 -11.56 3.62 0.57
N ILE A 707 -10.61 4.42 0.12
CA ILE A 707 -9.74 4.08 -1.02
C ILE A 707 -8.27 4.06 -0.63
N TYR A 708 -7.49 3.29 -1.37
CA TYR A 708 -6.05 3.45 -1.45
C TYR A 708 -5.71 4.78 -2.13
N TYR A 709 -5.01 5.67 -1.41
CA TYR A 709 -4.46 6.91 -1.97
C TYR A 709 -3.34 7.47 -1.09
N THR A 710 -2.08 7.29 -1.51
CA THR A 710 -0.84 7.76 -0.85
C THR A 710 0.05 8.58 -1.82
N LEU A 711 1.33 8.84 -1.49
CA LEU A 711 2.21 9.75 -2.26
C LEU A 711 3.63 9.24 -2.56
N ARG A 712 3.89 7.94 -2.38
CA ARG A 712 5.23 7.39 -2.68
C ARG A 712 5.55 7.37 -4.17
N GLU A 713 4.50 7.28 -4.99
CA GLU A 713 4.56 7.01 -6.42
C GLU A 713 3.43 7.77 -7.11
N LEU A 714 3.60 8.12 -8.38
CA LEU A 714 2.61 8.87 -9.13
C LEU A 714 2.40 8.29 -10.53
N SER A 715 1.15 8.00 -10.90
CA SER A 715 0.76 7.45 -12.20
C SER A 715 1.20 8.34 -13.38
N ASN A 716 1.52 7.72 -14.52
CA ASN A 716 1.74 8.38 -15.80
C ASN A 716 0.46 8.93 -16.45
N HIS A 717 -0.71 8.65 -15.86
CA HIS A 717 -2.01 9.17 -16.30
C HIS A 717 -2.41 10.49 -15.61
N VAL A 718 -1.55 11.06 -14.75
CA VAL A 718 -1.80 12.38 -14.16
C VAL A 718 -1.89 13.44 -15.24
N VAL A 719 -3.00 14.17 -15.30
CA VAL A 719 -3.20 15.17 -16.37
C VAL A 719 -2.28 16.39 -16.23
N GLU A 720 -1.88 16.69 -14.99
CA GLU A 720 -0.93 17.75 -14.64
C GLU A 720 0.54 17.37 -14.90
N LEU A 721 0.82 16.13 -15.34
CA LEU A 721 2.19 15.60 -15.48
C LEU A 721 3.15 16.52 -16.26
N PRO A 722 2.77 17.15 -17.40
CA PRO A 722 3.66 18.07 -18.11
C PRO A 722 4.04 19.31 -17.27
N ALA A 723 3.11 19.82 -16.46
CA ALA A 723 3.39 20.94 -15.57
C ALA A 723 4.31 20.51 -14.43
N LEU A 724 4.05 19.37 -13.78
CA LEU A 724 4.91 18.81 -12.73
C LEU A 724 6.33 18.53 -13.25
N ARG A 725 6.45 18.01 -14.48
CA ARG A 725 7.72 17.77 -15.16
C ARG A 725 8.53 19.04 -15.36
N SER A 726 7.86 20.16 -15.67
CA SER A 726 8.52 21.45 -15.88
C SER A 726 9.15 22.06 -14.61
N LEU A 727 8.84 21.51 -13.42
CA LEU A 727 9.40 21.92 -12.13
C LEU A 727 10.75 21.26 -11.81
N GLY A 728 11.33 20.52 -12.77
CA GLY A 728 12.58 19.80 -12.58
C GLY A 728 12.41 18.64 -11.60
N ASN A 729 13.31 18.57 -10.61
CA ASN A 729 13.39 17.45 -9.66
C ASN A 729 12.66 17.74 -8.34
N GLU A 730 11.79 18.76 -8.31
CA GLU A 730 11.03 19.12 -7.10
C GLU A 730 10.05 18.02 -6.70
N ILE A 731 9.34 17.44 -7.68
CA ILE A 731 8.26 16.48 -7.44
C ILE A 731 8.71 15.04 -7.67
N TYR A 732 9.47 14.78 -8.74
CA TYR A 732 9.93 13.45 -9.12
C TYR A 732 11.37 13.21 -8.66
N SER A 733 11.64 12.00 -8.19
CA SER A 733 13.00 11.57 -7.91
C SER A 733 13.82 11.53 -9.20
N ASP A 734 14.96 12.24 -9.22
CA ASP A 734 15.87 12.25 -10.36
C ASP A 734 16.47 10.86 -10.64
N GLY A 735 16.72 10.56 -11.92
CA GLY A 735 17.21 9.26 -12.36
C GLY A 735 17.35 9.15 -13.88
N PRO A 736 17.92 8.03 -14.38
CA PRO A 736 18.20 7.85 -15.79
C PRO A 736 16.96 7.58 -16.65
N GLY A 737 15.77 7.46 -16.05
CA GLY A 737 14.54 7.01 -16.71
C GLY A 737 14.45 5.49 -16.87
N GLY A 738 13.66 5.03 -17.84
CA GLY A 738 13.32 3.61 -18.07
C GLY A 738 11.90 3.26 -17.63
N GLY A 739 11.60 1.98 -17.43
CA GLY A 739 10.23 1.56 -17.10
C GLY A 739 9.43 1.15 -18.33
N SER A 740 8.15 1.52 -18.39
CA SER A 740 7.28 1.25 -19.55
C SER A 740 7.72 1.99 -20.82
N ALA A 741 7.28 1.50 -21.99
CA ALA A 741 7.56 2.14 -23.27
C ALA A 741 7.09 3.61 -23.29
N TRP A 742 5.90 3.87 -22.73
CA TRP A 742 5.36 5.22 -22.60
C TRP A 742 6.30 6.16 -21.84
N LEU A 743 6.82 5.74 -20.68
CA LEU A 743 7.75 6.57 -19.89
C LEU A 743 9.05 6.85 -20.65
N MET A 744 9.54 5.88 -21.42
CA MET A 744 10.74 6.02 -22.24
C MET A 744 10.53 6.95 -23.44
N GLU A 745 9.33 6.97 -24.02
CA GLU A 745 8.97 7.80 -25.18
C GLU A 745 8.69 9.26 -24.78
N HIS A 746 7.92 9.47 -23.71
CA HIS A 746 7.38 10.78 -23.33
C HIS A 746 8.19 11.53 -22.26
N LEU A 747 8.83 10.83 -21.30
CA LEU A 747 9.62 11.46 -20.23
C LEU A 747 11.13 11.35 -20.44
N ARG A 748 11.59 10.24 -21.03
CA ARG A 748 12.99 9.90 -21.34
C ARG A 748 13.92 9.79 -20.12
N THR A 749 14.27 10.90 -19.47
CA THR A 749 15.27 10.98 -18.39
C THR A 749 14.77 11.85 -17.22
N HIS A 750 15.57 12.02 -16.17
CA HIS A 750 15.25 12.81 -14.98
C HIS A 750 13.99 12.34 -14.24
N TYR A 751 13.83 11.02 -14.14
CA TYR A 751 12.87 10.37 -13.28
C TYR A 751 13.36 8.97 -12.89
N LYS A 752 12.76 8.38 -11.86
CA LYS A 752 12.88 6.97 -11.50
C LYS A 752 11.54 6.28 -11.70
N SER A 753 11.51 5.20 -12.48
CA SER A 753 10.34 4.34 -12.59
C SER A 753 10.07 3.64 -11.25
N ALA A 754 8.80 3.42 -10.94
CA ALA A 754 8.35 2.81 -9.69
C ALA A 754 7.40 1.62 -9.97
N TRP A 755 6.49 1.29 -9.04
CA TRP A 755 5.55 0.18 -9.21
C TRP A 755 4.69 0.33 -10.48
N HIS A 756 4.36 -0.78 -11.12
CA HIS A 756 3.46 -0.82 -12.28
C HIS A 756 2.30 -1.75 -11.98
N GLU A 757 1.09 -1.32 -12.32
CA GLU A 757 -0.13 -2.07 -12.11
C GLU A 757 -0.73 -2.52 -13.44
N TRP A 758 -1.04 -3.82 -13.54
CA TRP A 758 -1.66 -4.39 -14.73
C TRP A 758 -3.16 -4.27 -14.61
N LEU A 759 -3.75 -3.40 -15.44
CA LEU A 759 -5.16 -3.10 -15.38
C LEU A 759 -6.00 -4.21 -16.03
N PRO A 760 -7.25 -4.42 -15.58
CA PRO A 760 -8.16 -5.44 -16.14
C PRO A 760 -8.46 -5.29 -17.64
N ASN A 761 -8.17 -4.13 -18.24
CA ASN A 761 -8.33 -3.85 -19.67
C ASN A 761 -7.08 -4.21 -20.49
N GLY A 762 -6.04 -4.77 -19.88
CA GLY A 762 -4.79 -5.19 -20.53
C GLY A 762 -3.73 -4.09 -20.68
N TYR A 763 -4.00 -2.88 -20.18
CA TYR A 763 -3.02 -1.78 -20.15
C TYR A 763 -2.21 -1.79 -18.85
N ILE A 764 -1.06 -1.13 -18.88
CA ILE A 764 -0.22 -0.92 -17.72
C ILE A 764 -0.42 0.52 -17.23
N ASP A 765 -0.79 0.68 -15.97
CA ASP A 765 -0.56 1.95 -15.27
C ASP A 765 0.88 1.96 -14.77
N ALA A 766 1.68 2.87 -15.31
CA ALA A 766 3.09 3.01 -14.94
C ALA A 766 3.22 4.16 -13.95
N SER A 767 4.07 4.02 -12.92
CA SER A 767 4.28 5.10 -11.95
C SER A 767 5.73 5.57 -11.84
N ILE A 768 5.86 6.78 -11.34
CA ILE A 768 7.11 7.52 -11.15
C ILE A 768 7.32 7.72 -9.65
N ALA A 769 8.53 7.45 -9.15
CA ALA A 769 8.86 7.67 -7.75
C ALA A 769 8.89 9.18 -7.44
N THR A 770 8.27 9.58 -6.33
CA THR A 770 8.29 10.99 -5.89
C THR A 770 9.60 11.32 -5.18
N ALA A 771 10.00 12.59 -5.17
CA ALA A 771 11.21 13.08 -4.50
C ALA A 771 11.06 13.18 -2.96
N GLY A 772 9.88 12.84 -2.41
CA GLY A 772 9.48 13.07 -1.02
C GLY A 772 8.81 14.44 -0.83
N LEU A 773 8.94 15.04 0.36
CA LEU A 773 8.25 16.29 0.73
C LEU A 773 8.49 17.41 -0.29
N SER A 774 7.38 17.95 -0.81
CA SER A 774 7.33 18.96 -1.87
C SER A 774 5.92 19.57 -1.91
N ARG A 775 5.70 20.59 -2.73
CA ARG A 775 4.38 21.22 -2.87
C ARG A 775 3.31 20.31 -3.50
N TRP A 776 3.67 19.14 -4.02
CA TRP A 776 2.71 18.08 -4.39
C TRP A 776 1.87 17.61 -3.19
N HIS A 777 2.38 17.76 -1.96
CA HIS A 777 1.61 17.43 -0.76
C HIS A 777 0.47 18.43 -0.52
N ASN A 778 0.59 19.68 -1.00
CA ASN A 778 -0.52 20.63 -0.98
C ASN A 778 -1.64 20.16 -1.92
N TYR A 779 -1.28 19.68 -3.13
CA TYR A 779 -2.24 19.07 -4.06
C TYR A 779 -2.96 17.89 -3.42
N TYR A 780 -2.23 16.98 -2.78
CA TYR A 780 -2.81 15.82 -2.10
C TYR A 780 -3.79 16.19 -0.99
N VAL A 781 -3.43 17.15 -0.14
CA VAL A 781 -4.30 17.57 0.96
C VAL A 781 -5.60 18.20 0.43
N GLU A 782 -5.51 19.07 -0.58
CA GLU A 782 -6.69 19.63 -1.25
C GLU A 782 -7.55 18.53 -1.89
N SER A 783 -6.90 17.60 -2.57
CA SER A 783 -7.61 16.56 -3.30
C SER A 783 -8.41 15.64 -2.39
N LEU A 784 -7.90 15.32 -1.19
CA LEU A 784 -8.64 14.57 -0.19
C LEU A 784 -9.87 15.32 0.33
N GLY A 785 -9.72 16.62 0.60
CA GLY A 785 -10.85 17.46 1.00
C GLY A 785 -11.91 17.55 -0.08
N TRP A 786 -11.48 17.69 -1.34
CA TRP A 786 -12.35 17.73 -2.49
C TRP A 786 -13.08 16.39 -2.69
N LEU A 787 -12.38 15.25 -2.67
CA LEU A 787 -13.01 13.92 -2.79
C LEU A 787 -14.03 13.64 -1.67
N ALA A 788 -13.70 13.99 -0.43
CA ALA A 788 -14.62 13.83 0.69
C ALA A 788 -15.91 14.64 0.51
N ARG A 789 -15.82 15.89 0.03
CA ARG A 789 -16.99 16.76 -0.20
C ARG A 789 -17.78 16.39 -1.46
N THR A 790 -17.10 16.01 -2.54
CA THR A 790 -17.73 15.85 -3.86
C THR A 790 -18.29 14.46 -4.09
N ILE A 791 -17.59 13.41 -3.63
CA ILE A 791 -18.01 12.02 -3.84
C ILE A 791 -18.34 11.26 -2.55
N GLY A 792 -18.27 11.93 -1.39
CA GLY A 792 -18.65 11.34 -0.10
C GLY A 792 -17.63 10.35 0.47
N LEU A 793 -16.36 10.47 0.10
CA LEU A 793 -15.31 9.56 0.60
C LEU A 793 -15.23 9.57 2.15
N ASP A 794 -15.24 8.39 2.78
CA ASP A 794 -15.16 8.26 4.26
C ASP A 794 -13.73 8.15 4.79
N GLY A 795 -12.72 8.37 3.95
CA GLY A 795 -11.32 8.42 4.35
C GLY A 795 -10.45 7.43 3.60
N LEU A 796 -9.37 6.99 4.26
CA LEU A 796 -8.20 6.45 3.59
C LEU A 796 -7.79 5.08 4.09
N TYR A 797 -7.30 4.29 3.14
CA TYR A 797 -6.39 3.18 3.36
C TYR A 797 -5.00 3.60 2.88
N LEU A 798 -4.03 3.68 3.78
CA LEU A 798 -2.65 4.06 3.48
C LEU A 798 -1.76 2.82 3.52
N ASP A 799 -1.01 2.57 2.45
CA ASP A 799 -0.02 1.49 2.36
C ASP A 799 1.40 2.08 2.34
N ASP A 800 2.01 2.06 3.52
CA ASP A 800 3.12 2.91 3.91
C ASP A 800 2.81 4.42 3.72
N ILE A 801 3.59 5.27 4.39
CA ILE A 801 3.41 6.72 4.31
C ILE A 801 4.70 7.38 3.82
N GLY A 802 4.60 8.10 2.70
CA GLY A 802 5.72 8.79 2.05
C GLY A 802 5.98 10.22 2.55
N TYR A 803 5.32 10.65 3.62
CA TYR A 803 5.34 12.02 4.13
C TYR A 803 5.36 12.07 5.65
N ASP A 804 5.71 13.23 6.20
CA ASP A 804 5.87 13.45 7.64
C ASP A 804 4.56 13.68 8.39
N ARG A 805 4.68 13.91 9.70
CA ARG A 805 3.55 14.22 10.58
C ARG A 805 2.87 15.55 10.28
N GLU A 806 3.56 16.52 9.68
CA GLU A 806 2.97 17.82 9.36
C GLU A 806 1.92 17.65 8.28
N ILE A 807 2.20 16.84 7.26
CA ILE A 807 1.19 16.45 6.27
C ILE A 807 0.07 15.60 6.88
N MET A 808 0.40 14.64 7.74
CA MET A 808 -0.61 13.78 8.37
C MET A 808 -1.64 14.57 9.19
N LYS A 809 -1.20 15.62 9.91
CA LYS A 809 -2.08 16.57 10.59
C LYS A 809 -3.06 17.24 9.62
N ARG A 810 -2.53 17.76 8.51
CA ARG A 810 -3.34 18.42 7.47
C ARG A 810 -4.37 17.47 6.87
N VAL A 811 -3.95 16.25 6.53
CA VAL A 811 -4.83 15.17 6.04
C VAL A 811 -5.99 14.93 7.01
N ARG A 812 -5.69 14.72 8.29
CA ARG A 812 -6.73 14.45 9.30
C ARG A 812 -7.68 15.64 9.49
N LYS A 813 -7.16 16.86 9.55
CA LYS A 813 -7.97 18.09 9.66
C LYS A 813 -8.92 18.23 8.50
N VAL A 814 -8.43 18.11 7.28
CA VAL A 814 -9.23 18.29 6.07
C VAL A 814 -10.30 17.24 5.92
N LEU A 815 -9.97 15.96 6.18
CA LEU A 815 -10.95 14.88 6.16
C LEU A 815 -12.05 15.07 7.21
N LEU A 816 -11.71 15.47 8.44
CA LEU A 816 -12.71 15.72 9.49
C LEU A 816 -13.58 16.96 9.21
N ARG A 817 -13.01 18.02 8.63
CA ARG A 817 -13.77 19.22 8.21
C ARG A 817 -14.81 18.85 7.13
N ALA A 818 -14.48 17.92 6.24
CA ALA A 818 -15.39 17.45 5.20
C ALA A 818 -16.37 16.36 5.68
N ASN A 819 -15.91 15.43 6.52
CA ASN A 819 -16.66 14.31 7.03
C ASN A 819 -16.20 13.97 8.47
N PRO A 820 -16.98 14.34 9.51
CA PRO A 820 -16.64 14.06 10.91
C PRO A 820 -16.52 12.56 11.25
N ARG A 821 -17.05 11.68 10.39
CA ARG A 821 -16.97 10.21 10.55
C ARG A 821 -15.80 9.60 9.77
N SER A 822 -14.95 10.42 9.15
CA SER A 822 -13.83 9.95 8.35
C SER A 822 -12.87 9.05 9.14
N MET A 823 -12.33 8.04 8.49
CA MET A 823 -11.41 7.07 9.09
C MET A 823 -10.14 6.90 8.26
N ILE A 824 -9.01 6.72 8.94
CA ILE A 824 -7.72 6.47 8.31
C ILE A 824 -7.11 5.18 8.87
N ASP A 825 -6.82 4.22 8.01
CA ASP A 825 -6.03 3.05 8.39
C ASP A 825 -4.63 3.13 7.82
N VAL A 826 -3.64 2.69 8.58
CA VAL A 826 -2.26 2.53 8.10
C VAL A 826 -1.90 1.07 8.03
N HIS A 827 -1.62 0.60 6.82
CA HIS A 827 -0.96 -0.65 6.54
C HIS A 827 0.53 -0.40 6.29
N SER A 828 1.32 -1.42 6.62
CA SER A 828 2.73 -1.45 6.31
C SER A 828 3.21 -2.89 6.13
N TRP A 829 4.11 -3.05 5.17
CA TRP A 829 5.00 -4.20 5.08
C TRP A 829 6.03 -4.19 6.22
N ASN A 830 6.62 -5.33 6.56
CA ASN A 830 7.64 -5.39 7.58
C ASN A 830 8.95 -4.74 7.08
N HIS A 831 9.27 -3.53 7.54
CA HIS A 831 10.50 -2.82 7.12
C HIS A 831 11.79 -3.37 7.76
N TYR A 832 11.69 -4.31 8.72
CA TYR A 832 12.86 -4.82 9.44
C TYR A 832 13.58 -5.93 8.64
N ASN A 833 14.02 -5.59 7.43
CA ASN A 833 14.72 -6.49 6.51
C ASN A 833 15.73 -5.73 5.63
N GLY A 834 16.57 -6.47 4.89
CA GLY A 834 17.65 -5.90 4.09
C GLY A 834 17.22 -5.04 2.88
N ARG A 835 16.00 -5.20 2.37
CA ARG A 835 15.48 -4.39 1.25
C ARG A 835 14.92 -3.04 1.74
N ALA A 836 14.32 -3.00 2.92
CA ALA A 836 13.79 -1.80 3.57
C ALA A 836 14.74 -1.20 4.63
N CYS A 837 16.02 -1.58 4.61
CA CYS A 837 17.07 -0.96 5.41
C CYS A 837 16.81 -1.01 6.94
N PHE A 838 16.17 -2.07 7.43
CA PHE A 838 16.04 -2.39 8.86
C PHE A 838 15.38 -1.30 9.74
N ALA A 839 14.30 -0.67 9.26
CA ALA A 839 13.41 0.14 10.09
C ALA A 839 12.34 -0.72 10.77
N ASN A 840 11.80 -0.28 11.91
CA ASN A 840 10.62 -0.89 12.53
C ASN A 840 9.37 -0.11 12.08
N SER A 841 8.35 -0.78 11.51
CA SER A 841 7.17 -0.10 10.96
C SER A 841 6.44 0.74 12.01
N ALA A 842 6.24 0.19 13.23
CA ALA A 842 5.59 0.93 14.31
C ALA A 842 6.40 2.16 14.78
N ASN A 843 7.74 2.07 14.81
CA ASN A 843 8.59 3.20 15.16
C ASN A 843 8.61 4.26 14.06
N LEU A 844 8.70 3.82 12.79
CA LEU A 844 8.73 4.68 11.61
C LEU A 844 7.49 5.57 11.53
N PHE A 845 6.30 5.00 11.76
CA PHE A 845 5.03 5.73 11.63
C PHE A 845 4.45 6.23 12.97
N MET A 846 5.21 6.18 14.07
CA MET A 846 4.69 6.55 15.40
C MET A 846 4.24 8.02 15.46
N GLU A 847 4.95 8.92 14.78
CA GLU A 847 4.60 10.35 14.69
C GLU A 847 3.27 10.58 13.92
N HIS A 848 2.76 9.59 13.17
CA HIS A 848 1.47 9.61 12.46
C HIS A 848 0.32 9.06 13.29
N MET A 849 0.61 8.18 14.26
CA MET A 849 -0.39 7.48 15.08
C MET A 849 -1.42 8.38 15.79
N PRO A 850 -1.10 9.63 16.20
CA PRO A 850 -2.12 10.55 16.72
C PRO A 850 -3.31 10.73 15.77
N TYR A 851 -3.07 10.68 14.46
CA TYR A 851 -3.99 11.13 13.41
C TYR A 851 -4.65 10.00 12.60
N VAL A 852 -4.39 8.74 12.96
CA VAL A 852 -4.94 7.55 12.28
C VAL A 852 -5.86 6.78 13.22
N ASP A 853 -6.82 6.04 12.69
CA ASP A 853 -7.80 5.32 13.52
C ASP A 853 -7.39 3.87 13.77
N ARG A 854 -6.66 3.23 12.83
CA ARG A 854 -6.26 1.81 12.91
C ARG A 854 -4.91 1.49 12.30
N LEU A 855 -4.34 0.38 12.77
CA LEU A 855 -3.13 -0.21 12.23
C LEU A 855 -3.42 -1.57 11.60
N TRP A 856 -2.86 -1.82 10.43
CA TRP A 856 -2.87 -3.13 9.77
C TRP A 856 -1.45 -3.52 9.40
N LEU A 857 -0.55 -3.54 10.38
CA LEU A 857 0.86 -3.89 10.19
C LEU A 857 0.95 -5.41 10.04
N GLY A 858 1.27 -5.90 8.85
CA GLY A 858 1.09 -7.33 8.65
C GLY A 858 1.66 -7.98 7.40
N GLU A 859 2.03 -7.28 6.34
CA GLU A 859 2.68 -7.96 5.21
C GLU A 859 4.12 -8.32 5.60
N GLY A 860 4.53 -9.58 5.38
CA GLY A 860 5.88 -10.05 5.75
C GLY A 860 6.14 -10.19 7.26
N PHE A 861 5.13 -10.03 8.12
CA PHE A 861 5.23 -10.29 9.55
C PHE A 861 5.05 -11.79 9.87
N ASN A 862 5.85 -12.33 10.78
CA ASN A 862 5.79 -13.74 11.17
C ASN A 862 5.02 -13.95 12.49
N TYR A 863 3.70 -14.03 12.41
CA TYR A 863 2.82 -14.21 13.59
C TYR A 863 3.12 -15.47 14.42
N ASN A 864 3.64 -16.53 13.79
CA ASN A 864 3.89 -17.79 14.49
C ASN A 864 5.28 -17.89 15.12
N GLY A 865 6.27 -17.18 14.57
CA GLY A 865 7.66 -17.24 15.02
C GLY A 865 8.10 -16.13 15.98
N GLU A 866 7.33 -15.04 16.10
CA GLU A 866 7.69 -13.91 16.97
C GLU A 866 7.15 -14.07 18.41
N PRO A 867 7.90 -13.64 19.44
CA PRO A 867 7.52 -13.75 20.84
C PRO A 867 6.42 -12.75 21.23
N SER A 868 5.77 -12.96 22.37
CA SER A 868 4.58 -12.19 22.79
C SER A 868 4.86 -10.69 23.00
N ASP A 869 6.03 -10.33 23.50
CA ASP A 869 6.48 -8.95 23.63
C ASP A 869 6.64 -8.25 22.27
N TYR A 870 7.08 -8.96 21.22
CA TYR A 870 7.07 -8.42 19.84
C TYR A 870 5.64 -8.14 19.36
N TRP A 871 4.70 -9.04 19.67
CA TRP A 871 3.29 -8.82 19.35
C TRP A 871 2.74 -7.56 20.04
N LEU A 872 3.06 -7.37 21.31
CA LEU A 872 2.62 -6.20 22.07
C LEU A 872 3.18 -4.90 21.47
N VAL A 873 4.48 -4.86 21.17
CA VAL A 873 5.19 -3.62 20.80
C VAL A 873 5.10 -3.29 19.31
N GLU A 874 5.25 -4.26 18.41
CA GLU A 874 5.30 -3.99 16.96
C GLU A 874 4.00 -4.29 16.21
N ILE A 875 3.12 -5.15 16.75
CA ILE A 875 1.93 -5.62 16.02
C ILE A 875 0.63 -5.00 16.56
N SER A 876 0.47 -4.92 17.89
CA SER A 876 -0.84 -4.64 18.50
C SER A 876 -1.35 -3.21 18.35
N GLY A 877 -0.44 -2.23 18.36
CA GLY A 877 -0.77 -0.80 18.47
C GLY A 877 -1.14 -0.31 19.88
N LEU A 878 -1.31 -1.23 20.84
CA LEU A 878 -1.84 -0.90 22.18
C LEU A 878 -0.95 0.09 22.96
N PRO A 879 0.39 -0.04 22.99
CA PRO A 879 1.25 0.93 23.68
C PRO A 879 1.14 2.37 23.14
N PHE A 880 0.57 2.52 21.94
CA PHE A 880 0.47 3.79 21.24
C PHE A 880 -0.97 4.31 21.23
N GLY A 881 -1.92 3.65 21.90
CA GLY A 881 -3.30 4.11 21.94
C GLY A 881 -4.11 3.75 20.70
N LEU A 882 -3.71 2.70 19.98
CA LEU A 882 -4.37 2.18 18.80
C LEU A 882 -4.68 0.69 18.97
N MET A 883 -5.56 0.19 18.10
CA MET A 883 -5.81 -1.25 17.97
C MET A 883 -5.54 -1.68 16.54
N GLY A 884 -5.04 -2.90 16.38
CA GLY A 884 -4.58 -3.43 15.10
C GLY A 884 -5.38 -4.60 14.54
N GLU A 885 -5.08 -4.94 13.28
CA GLU A 885 -5.49 -6.18 12.63
C GLU A 885 -4.28 -6.93 12.01
N MET A 886 -4.47 -8.17 11.57
CA MET A 886 -3.43 -9.03 10.98
C MET A 886 -3.62 -9.24 9.46
N LEU A 887 -2.51 -9.40 8.71
CA LEU A 887 -2.52 -9.60 7.26
C LEU A 887 -1.87 -10.93 6.81
N GLN A 888 -0.56 -11.11 6.99
CA GLN A 888 0.20 -12.25 6.41
C GLN A 888 -0.46 -13.60 6.72
N GLY A 889 -0.84 -14.32 5.66
CA GLY A 889 -1.43 -15.66 5.76
C GLY A 889 -2.75 -15.72 6.56
N GLY A 890 -3.44 -14.59 6.74
CA GLY A 890 -4.64 -14.52 7.58
C GLY A 890 -4.37 -14.36 9.08
N GLY A 891 -3.09 -14.22 9.49
CA GLY A 891 -2.70 -14.04 10.89
C GLY A 891 -2.70 -15.32 11.72
N ASN A 892 -2.53 -15.17 13.04
CA ASN A 892 -2.81 -16.22 14.03
C ASN A 892 -4.02 -15.77 14.87
N PRO A 893 -5.23 -16.31 14.65
CA PRO A 893 -6.44 -15.79 15.29
C PRO A 893 -6.44 -16.00 16.81
N TRP A 894 -5.82 -17.08 17.32
CA TRP A 894 -5.73 -17.35 18.75
C TRP A 894 -4.84 -16.32 19.46
N ARG A 895 -3.62 -16.12 18.97
CA ARG A 895 -2.69 -15.12 19.52
C ARG A 895 -3.21 -13.69 19.31
N GLY A 896 -3.83 -13.42 18.17
CA GLY A 896 -4.44 -12.13 17.85
C GLY A 896 -5.49 -11.71 18.88
N MET A 897 -6.39 -12.61 19.28
CA MET A 897 -7.44 -12.30 20.26
C MET A 897 -6.91 -11.98 21.67
N VAL A 898 -5.67 -12.37 22.02
CA VAL A 898 -5.02 -11.91 23.27
C VAL A 898 -4.78 -10.40 23.25
N TYR A 899 -4.52 -9.81 22.07
CA TYR A 899 -4.32 -8.37 21.87
C TYR A 899 -5.56 -7.67 21.29
N GLY A 900 -6.68 -8.38 21.19
CA GLY A 900 -7.92 -7.87 20.60
C GLY A 900 -7.84 -7.65 19.10
N MET A 901 -7.08 -8.48 18.38
CA MET A 901 -6.85 -8.36 16.94
C MET A 901 -7.52 -9.49 16.16
N THR A 902 -7.97 -9.17 14.93
CA THR A 902 -8.49 -10.14 13.96
C THR A 902 -7.85 -9.91 12.58
N ASN A 903 -8.22 -10.72 11.58
CA ASN A 903 -7.90 -10.46 10.17
C ASN A 903 -9.04 -9.70 9.47
N ARG A 904 -8.75 -9.14 8.29
CA ARG A 904 -9.76 -8.48 7.44
C ARG A 904 -10.35 -9.48 6.44
N LEU A 905 -11.66 -9.40 6.21
CA LEU A 905 -12.34 -10.22 5.21
C LEU A 905 -11.99 -9.75 3.79
N GLY A 906 -11.95 -10.66 2.81
CA GLY A 906 -11.77 -10.33 1.38
C GLY A 906 -10.33 -10.36 0.87
N TRP A 907 -9.33 -10.45 1.76
CA TRP A 907 -7.91 -10.52 1.37
C TRP A 907 -7.28 -11.88 1.72
N GLY A 908 -6.94 -12.13 3.00
CA GLY A 908 -6.22 -13.33 3.43
C GLY A 908 -6.90 -14.14 4.55
N GLY A 909 -7.96 -13.62 5.16
CA GLY A 909 -8.59 -14.23 6.33
C GLY A 909 -10.13 -14.20 6.30
N ASN A 910 -10.75 -15.00 7.17
CA ASN A 910 -12.21 -15.05 7.32
C ASN A 910 -12.60 -14.89 8.80
N PRO A 911 -12.89 -13.65 9.24
CA PRO A 911 -13.19 -13.34 10.64
C PRO A 911 -14.67 -13.53 11.02
N LYS A 912 -15.54 -13.97 10.09
CA LYS A 912 -17.00 -13.96 10.30
C LYS A 912 -17.45 -14.75 11.54
N ALA A 913 -16.81 -15.88 11.82
CA ALA A 913 -17.13 -16.68 13.01
C ALA A 913 -16.79 -15.93 14.31
N LEU A 914 -15.69 -15.15 14.33
CA LEU A 914 -15.34 -14.29 15.45
C LEU A 914 -16.30 -13.11 15.58
N TRP A 915 -16.71 -12.48 14.48
CA TRP A 915 -17.72 -11.41 14.51
C TRP A 915 -19.04 -11.87 15.13
N LYS A 916 -19.49 -13.07 14.75
CA LYS A 916 -20.67 -13.69 15.36
C LYS A 916 -20.49 -13.90 16.86
N LEU A 917 -19.34 -14.43 17.30
CA LEU A 917 -19.03 -14.57 18.72
C LEU A 917 -19.05 -13.22 19.46
N TRP A 918 -18.51 -12.17 18.85
CA TRP A 918 -18.49 -10.83 19.43
C TRP A 918 -19.91 -10.30 19.66
N ASP A 919 -20.82 -10.55 18.72
CA ASP A 919 -22.25 -10.20 18.85
C ASP A 919 -22.93 -11.01 19.95
N GLU A 920 -22.78 -12.33 19.93
CA GLU A 920 -23.43 -13.23 20.91
C GLU A 920 -22.93 -13.00 22.35
N PHE A 921 -21.66 -12.64 22.52
CA PHE A 921 -21.09 -12.27 23.81
C PHE A 921 -21.43 -10.82 24.21
N GLY A 922 -21.63 -9.94 23.23
CA GLY A 922 -21.70 -8.49 23.40
C GLY A 922 -20.34 -7.89 23.80
N LEU A 923 -19.30 -8.18 23.00
CA LEU A 923 -17.92 -7.74 23.24
C LEU A 923 -17.76 -6.21 23.21
N GLY A 924 -18.63 -5.52 22.46
CA GLY A 924 -18.72 -4.06 22.40
C GLY A 924 -18.90 -3.37 23.76
N GLU A 925 -19.50 -4.07 24.72
CA GLU A 925 -19.78 -3.56 26.08
C GLU A 925 -18.71 -3.98 27.10
N SER A 926 -17.69 -4.73 26.67
CA SER A 926 -16.67 -5.25 27.55
C SER A 926 -15.49 -4.30 27.72
N ARG A 927 -14.88 -4.33 28.89
CA ARG A 927 -13.59 -3.73 29.17
C ARG A 927 -12.48 -4.76 28.93
N MET A 928 -11.53 -4.43 28.07
CA MET A 928 -10.34 -5.25 27.85
C MET A 928 -9.34 -5.04 28.98
N ILE A 929 -8.85 -6.12 29.58
CA ILE A 929 -7.80 -6.12 30.61
C ILE A 929 -6.77 -7.17 30.20
N GLY A 930 -5.66 -6.71 29.64
CA GLY A 930 -4.63 -7.59 29.06
C GLY A 930 -3.70 -8.22 30.10
N TYR A 931 -2.97 -9.27 29.73
CA TYR A 931 -2.00 -9.94 30.62
C TYR A 931 -0.88 -9.01 31.12
N TRP A 932 -0.61 -7.90 30.43
CA TRP A 932 0.35 -6.88 30.84
C TRP A 932 -0.18 -5.99 31.96
N ASP A 933 -1.50 -5.91 32.14
CA ASP A 933 -2.15 -5.14 33.19
C ASP A 933 -2.02 -5.92 34.52
N PRO A 934 -1.38 -5.36 35.55
CA PRO A 934 -1.26 -6.01 36.85
C PRO A 934 -2.62 -6.34 37.49
N ALA A 935 -3.68 -5.62 37.12
CA ALA A 935 -5.05 -5.84 37.58
C ALA A 935 -5.83 -6.86 36.74
N CYS A 936 -5.19 -7.56 35.79
CA CYS A 936 -5.84 -8.63 35.05
C CYS A 936 -6.38 -9.70 36.01
N PRO A 937 -7.69 -9.98 35.99
CA PRO A 937 -8.32 -10.93 36.91
C PRO A 937 -8.02 -12.39 36.56
N VAL A 938 -7.24 -12.65 35.50
CA VAL A 938 -6.94 -13.99 35.02
C VAL A 938 -5.45 -14.15 34.82
N ARG A 939 -4.86 -15.17 35.46
CA ARG A 939 -3.46 -15.54 35.33
C ARG A 939 -3.34 -16.99 34.89
N THR A 940 -2.30 -17.29 34.13
CA THR A 940 -2.01 -18.64 33.62
C THR A 940 -0.89 -19.33 34.41
N GLY A 941 -0.15 -18.59 35.23
CA GLY A 941 1.06 -19.07 35.92
C GLY A 941 2.23 -19.37 34.98
N ARG A 942 2.14 -19.03 33.69
CA ARG A 942 3.17 -19.34 32.68
C ARG A 942 3.51 -18.12 31.80
N PRO A 943 4.79 -17.86 31.51
CA PRO A 943 5.18 -16.75 30.62
C PRO A 943 4.95 -17.05 29.13
N ASP A 944 4.81 -18.33 28.76
CA ASP A 944 4.60 -18.81 27.38
C ASP A 944 3.13 -19.13 27.07
N VAL A 945 2.20 -18.84 27.98
CA VAL A 945 0.75 -18.92 27.76
C VAL A 945 0.10 -17.69 28.38
N LEU A 946 -0.57 -16.89 27.57
CA LEU A 946 -1.05 -15.58 27.98
C LEU A 946 -2.57 -15.49 27.89
N ALA A 947 -3.18 -14.75 28.82
CA ALA A 947 -4.62 -14.58 28.90
C ALA A 947 -5.01 -13.10 29.03
N THR A 948 -5.97 -12.67 28.22
CA THR A 948 -6.62 -11.35 28.30
C THR A 948 -8.08 -11.54 28.65
N ALA A 949 -8.59 -10.75 29.60
CA ALA A 949 -9.98 -10.78 30.04
C ALA A 949 -10.76 -9.62 29.42
N TYR A 950 -11.91 -9.93 28.83
CA TYR A 950 -12.90 -8.98 28.33
C TYR A 950 -14.10 -9.00 29.29
N VAL A 951 -14.10 -8.06 30.23
CA VAL A 951 -14.99 -8.07 31.39
C VAL A 951 -16.22 -7.21 31.14
N ARG A 952 -17.42 -7.77 31.31
CA ARG A 952 -18.69 -7.03 31.40
C ARG A 952 -19.48 -7.52 32.62
N LYS A 953 -20.54 -6.82 32.99
CA LYS A 953 -21.35 -7.19 34.17
C LYS A 953 -21.90 -8.61 34.02
N GLY A 954 -21.58 -9.47 34.99
CA GLY A 954 -22.11 -10.84 35.11
C GLY A 954 -21.55 -11.87 34.12
N ARG A 955 -20.61 -11.48 33.24
CA ARG A 955 -20.01 -12.39 32.25
C ARG A 955 -18.66 -11.85 31.75
N THR A 956 -17.67 -12.73 31.59
CA THR A 956 -16.32 -12.37 31.12
C THR A 956 -15.90 -13.30 29.98
N LEU A 957 -15.29 -12.78 28.93
CA LEU A 957 -14.64 -13.59 27.90
C LEU A 957 -13.14 -13.61 28.18
N ILE A 958 -12.57 -14.80 28.37
CA ILE A 958 -11.14 -15.01 28.51
C ILE A 958 -10.59 -15.47 27.16
N SER A 959 -9.69 -14.69 26.57
CA SER A 959 -8.88 -15.12 25.44
C SER A 959 -7.54 -15.63 25.94
N ILE A 960 -7.25 -16.93 25.76
CA ILE A 960 -5.99 -17.56 26.14
C ILE A 960 -5.29 -18.13 24.91
N ALA A 961 -3.97 -17.93 24.77
CA ALA A 961 -3.19 -18.49 23.67
C ALA A 961 -1.76 -18.89 24.06
N SER A 962 -1.20 -19.86 23.33
CA SER A 962 0.10 -20.47 23.60
C SER A 962 1.23 -20.02 22.65
N TRP A 963 2.36 -19.66 23.27
CA TRP A 963 3.69 -19.53 22.67
C TRP A 963 4.60 -20.72 22.97
N ALA A 964 4.14 -21.68 23.76
CA ALA A 964 4.89 -22.89 24.05
C ALA A 964 5.13 -23.70 22.75
N PRO A 965 6.35 -24.25 22.57
CA PRO A 965 6.67 -25.07 21.40
C PRO A 965 6.02 -26.46 21.44
N GLN A 966 5.54 -26.89 22.61
CA GLN A 966 4.90 -28.18 22.84
C GLN A 966 3.49 -27.99 23.41
N PRO A 967 2.58 -28.98 23.26
CA PRO A 967 1.29 -28.95 23.92
C PRO A 967 1.43 -28.79 25.45
N VAL A 968 0.55 -27.98 26.04
CA VAL A 968 0.56 -27.69 27.48
C VAL A 968 -0.84 -27.77 28.06
N GLN A 969 -0.91 -27.98 29.38
CA GLN A 969 -2.13 -27.97 30.16
C GLN A 969 -2.01 -26.83 31.17
N VAL A 970 -2.99 -25.92 31.20
CA VAL A 970 -2.92 -24.71 32.03
C VAL A 970 -4.13 -24.61 32.93
N LYS A 971 -3.90 -24.43 34.22
CA LYS A 971 -4.96 -24.06 35.18
C LYS A 971 -5.03 -22.54 35.25
N LEU A 972 -6.23 -21.99 35.08
CA LEU A 972 -6.44 -20.55 35.20
C LEU A 972 -6.62 -20.19 36.67
N ASP A 973 -5.82 -19.23 37.13
CA ASP A 973 -6.02 -18.54 38.39
C ASP A 973 -6.93 -17.33 38.11
N ILE A 974 -8.18 -17.39 38.58
CA ILE A 974 -9.23 -16.41 38.28
C ILE A 974 -9.65 -15.72 39.58
N ASP A 975 -9.50 -14.40 39.62
CA ASP A 975 -10.06 -13.56 40.68
C ASP A 975 -11.57 -13.35 40.44
N PHE A 976 -12.36 -14.32 40.86
CA PHE A 976 -13.83 -14.27 40.75
C PHE A 976 -14.44 -13.07 41.49
N LYS A 977 -13.79 -12.59 42.56
CA LYS A 977 -14.24 -11.39 43.29
C LYS A 977 -14.08 -10.14 42.42
N ALA A 978 -12.95 -9.99 41.74
CA ALA A 978 -12.74 -8.90 40.78
C ALA A 978 -13.71 -8.98 39.58
N LEU A 979 -14.14 -10.20 39.20
CA LEU A 979 -15.15 -10.41 38.15
C LEU A 979 -16.60 -10.22 38.65
N GLY A 980 -16.83 -10.18 39.96
CA GLY A 980 -18.17 -10.16 40.55
C GLY A 980 -18.97 -11.44 40.30
N LEU A 981 -18.30 -12.60 40.33
CA LEU A 981 -18.89 -13.92 40.12
C LEU A 981 -18.70 -14.80 41.35
N ASP A 982 -19.65 -15.69 41.62
CA ASP A 982 -19.53 -16.74 42.62
C ASP A 982 -18.75 -17.93 42.05
N PRO A 983 -17.56 -18.27 42.58
CA PRO A 983 -16.76 -19.39 42.09
C PRO A 983 -17.49 -20.74 42.19
N ALA A 984 -18.47 -20.89 43.10
CA ALA A 984 -19.25 -22.12 43.23
C ALA A 984 -20.31 -22.28 42.12
N LYS A 985 -20.66 -21.20 41.44
CA LYS A 985 -21.65 -21.18 40.34
C LYS A 985 -21.01 -20.91 38.98
N ALA A 986 -19.78 -20.43 38.97
CA ALA A 986 -19.10 -20.05 37.75
C ALA A 986 -18.73 -21.26 36.88
N HIS A 987 -18.92 -21.12 35.58
CA HIS A 987 -18.55 -22.10 34.56
C HIS A 987 -17.65 -21.48 33.51
N LEU A 988 -16.68 -22.22 32.98
CA LEU A 988 -15.82 -21.79 31.87
C LEU A 988 -16.29 -22.49 30.59
N TYR A 989 -17.14 -21.82 29.82
CA TYR A 989 -17.75 -22.37 28.60
C TYR A 989 -17.01 -21.90 27.34
N ALA A 990 -16.55 -22.84 26.52
CA ALA A 990 -16.05 -22.58 25.19
C ALA A 990 -17.19 -22.79 24.17
N PRO A 991 -17.78 -21.73 23.58
CA PRO A 991 -18.76 -21.89 22.50
C PRO A 991 -18.09 -22.40 21.22
N VAL A 992 -18.90 -22.97 20.30
CA VAL A 992 -18.43 -23.32 18.95
C VAL A 992 -18.04 -22.06 18.18
N VAL A 993 -16.81 -22.02 17.68
CA VAL A 993 -16.35 -20.97 16.75
C VAL A 993 -15.67 -21.65 15.57
N ASN A 994 -16.38 -21.71 14.44
CA ASN A 994 -15.91 -22.41 13.24
C ASN A 994 -14.51 -21.97 12.82
N GLY A 995 -13.60 -22.93 12.69
CA GLY A 995 -12.19 -22.68 12.34
C GLY A 995 -11.31 -22.21 13.51
N PHE A 996 -11.85 -22.09 14.73
CA PHE A 996 -11.11 -21.62 15.91
C PHE A 996 -11.16 -22.63 17.08
N GLN A 997 -12.36 -23.06 17.52
CA GLN A 997 -12.55 -24.01 18.63
C GLN A 997 -13.87 -24.78 18.51
N GLY A 998 -13.93 -25.97 19.14
CA GLY A 998 -15.18 -26.71 19.34
C GLY A 998 -15.90 -26.31 20.64
N GLU A 999 -17.09 -26.86 20.86
CA GLU A 999 -17.81 -26.66 22.11
C GLU A 999 -17.11 -27.40 23.26
N SER A 1000 -16.94 -26.77 24.41
CA SER A 1000 -16.35 -27.40 25.60
C SER A 1000 -16.81 -26.71 26.88
N LEU A 1001 -16.81 -27.44 27.99
CA LEU A 1001 -17.13 -26.91 29.31
C LEU A 1001 -16.04 -27.32 30.30
N PHE A 1002 -15.42 -26.33 30.94
CA PHE A 1002 -14.41 -26.52 31.98
C PHE A 1002 -14.94 -26.03 33.33
N GLN A 1003 -14.58 -26.72 34.40
CA GLN A 1003 -14.85 -26.27 35.77
C GLN A 1003 -13.75 -25.31 36.25
N PRO A 1004 -14.04 -24.38 37.17
CA PRO A 1004 -13.01 -23.59 37.86
C PRO A 1004 -11.89 -24.49 38.43
N GLY A 1005 -10.64 -24.14 38.12
CA GLY A 1005 -9.45 -24.93 38.52
C GLY A 1005 -9.13 -26.15 37.65
N GLN A 1006 -9.99 -26.53 36.70
CA GLN A 1006 -9.69 -27.57 35.71
C GLN A 1006 -8.59 -27.08 34.74
N ALA A 1007 -7.71 -28.00 34.35
CA ALA A 1007 -6.70 -27.70 33.35
C ALA A 1007 -7.31 -27.58 31.95
N VAL A 1008 -6.97 -26.52 31.23
CA VAL A 1008 -7.34 -26.26 29.85
C VAL A 1008 -6.19 -26.72 28.93
N PRO A 1009 -6.46 -27.57 27.92
CA PRO A 1009 -5.44 -28.04 26.98
C PRO A 1009 -5.13 -27.01 25.90
N LEU A 1010 -3.86 -26.70 25.65
CA LEU A 1010 -3.44 -25.82 24.56
C LEU A 1010 -2.39 -26.50 23.67
N ALA A 1011 -2.65 -26.54 22.37
CA ALA A 1011 -1.65 -26.90 21.37
C ALA A 1011 -0.71 -25.71 21.06
N PRO A 1012 0.51 -25.96 20.53
CA PRO A 1012 1.41 -24.90 20.11
C PRO A 1012 0.74 -23.90 19.16
N GLY A 1013 0.87 -22.60 19.44
CA GLY A 1013 0.32 -21.54 18.59
C GLY A 1013 -1.20 -21.41 18.61
N LYS A 1014 -1.92 -22.18 19.44
CA LYS A 1014 -3.38 -22.16 19.55
C LYS A 1014 -3.86 -21.70 20.93
N GLY A 1015 -5.18 -21.64 21.10
CA GLY A 1015 -5.82 -21.03 22.25
C GLY A 1015 -7.31 -21.34 22.37
N TRP A 1016 -7.96 -20.67 23.32
CA TRP A 1016 -9.40 -20.75 23.57
C TRP A 1016 -9.99 -19.38 23.87
N LEU A 1017 -11.28 -19.26 23.57
CA LEU A 1017 -12.19 -18.19 23.96
C LEU A 1017 -13.18 -18.80 24.95
N LEU A 1018 -13.05 -18.45 26.23
CA LEU A 1018 -13.83 -19.04 27.34
C LEU A 1018 -14.77 -17.99 27.94
N TRP A 1019 -16.07 -18.26 27.91
CA TRP A 1019 -17.10 -17.48 28.59
C TRP A 1019 -17.18 -17.92 30.04
N VAL A 1020 -16.96 -16.97 30.95
CA VAL A 1020 -17.04 -17.17 32.40
C VAL A 1020 -18.25 -16.43 32.92
N ASP A 1021 -19.25 -17.18 33.39
CA ASP A 1021 -20.46 -16.66 34.03
C ASP A 1021 -21.10 -17.72 34.93
N GLU A 1022 -22.21 -17.36 35.58
CA GLU A 1022 -23.02 -18.24 36.44
C GLU A 1022 -24.17 -18.93 35.70
N GLN A 1023 -24.19 -18.88 34.36
CA GLN A 1023 -25.23 -19.55 33.59
C GLN A 1023 -24.98 -21.05 33.64
N ALA A 1024 -25.92 -21.78 34.25
CA ALA A 1024 -25.88 -23.23 34.29
C ALA A 1024 -25.78 -23.79 32.86
N ARG A 1025 -24.72 -24.57 32.62
CA ARG A 1025 -24.50 -25.31 31.37
C ARG A 1025 -24.16 -26.74 31.71
N SER A 1026 -24.78 -27.67 31.02
CA SER A 1026 -24.36 -29.07 31.05
C SER A 1026 -23.20 -29.28 30.07
N GLN A 1027 -22.35 -30.29 30.33
CA GLN A 1027 -21.45 -30.76 29.28
C GLN A 1027 -22.26 -31.07 28.01
N PRO A 1028 -21.74 -30.76 26.81
CA PRO A 1028 -22.36 -31.21 25.58
C PRO A 1028 -22.60 -32.72 25.67
N PRO A 1029 -23.80 -33.22 25.35
CA PRO A 1029 -24.07 -34.66 25.43
C PRO A 1029 -23.07 -35.39 24.54
N ALA A 1030 -22.52 -36.50 25.02
CA ALA A 1030 -21.70 -37.36 24.19
C ALA A 1030 -22.57 -37.84 23.01
N ILE A 1031 -22.31 -37.33 21.81
CA ILE A 1031 -22.98 -37.78 20.60
C ILE A 1031 -22.34 -39.12 20.24
N ASP A 1032 -23.11 -40.20 20.22
CA ASP A 1032 -22.68 -41.44 19.58
C ASP A 1032 -22.95 -41.29 18.08
N PRO A 1033 -21.91 -41.10 17.22
CA PRO A 1033 -22.13 -40.96 15.78
C PRO A 1033 -22.64 -42.25 15.13
N PHE A 1034 -22.67 -43.35 15.88
CA PHE A 1034 -23.11 -44.68 15.45
C PHE A 1034 -24.48 -45.06 16.05
N ALA A 1035 -25.18 -44.14 16.71
CA ALA A 1035 -26.52 -44.40 17.24
C ALA A 1035 -27.43 -45.04 16.18
N ASP A 1036 -28.16 -46.09 16.56
CA ASP A 1036 -29.03 -46.90 15.70
C ASP A 1036 -28.34 -47.69 14.57
N GLN A 1037 -27.02 -47.86 14.66
CA GLN A 1037 -26.24 -48.67 13.73
C GLN A 1037 -25.61 -49.88 14.42
N LYS A 1038 -25.37 -50.96 13.66
CA LYS A 1038 -24.67 -52.15 14.15
C LYS A 1038 -23.35 -52.32 13.41
N VAL A 1039 -22.33 -52.79 14.10
CA VAL A 1039 -21.05 -53.16 13.48
C VAL A 1039 -21.30 -54.32 12.51
N ILE A 1040 -20.95 -54.10 11.24
CA ILE A 1040 -21.03 -55.12 10.17
C ILE A 1040 -19.64 -55.58 9.69
N LEU A 1041 -18.59 -54.84 10.07
CA LEU A 1041 -17.18 -55.23 9.89
C LEU A 1041 -16.36 -54.57 11.00
N GLU A 1042 -15.44 -55.33 11.62
CA GLU A 1042 -14.46 -54.81 12.58
C GLU A 1042 -13.10 -55.44 12.32
N ASP A 1043 -12.04 -54.64 12.34
CA ASP A 1043 -10.66 -55.08 12.34
C ASP A 1043 -9.89 -54.29 13.42
N ARG A 1044 -9.28 -55.00 14.37
CA ARG A 1044 -8.53 -54.42 15.50
C ARG A 1044 -7.02 -54.49 15.33
N PHE A 1045 -6.54 -54.98 14.18
CA PHE A 1045 -5.11 -55.16 13.89
C PHE A 1045 -4.33 -55.91 14.99
N ALA A 1046 -4.96 -56.87 15.66
CA ALA A 1046 -4.42 -57.57 16.83
C ALA A 1046 -3.44 -58.72 16.49
N GLY A 1047 -3.21 -58.99 15.20
CA GLY A 1047 -2.33 -60.05 14.71
C GLY A 1047 -0.88 -59.62 14.52
N THR A 1048 -0.10 -60.49 13.87
CA THR A 1048 1.30 -60.23 13.46
C THR A 1048 1.44 -59.87 11.97
N LYS A 1049 0.35 -59.98 11.19
CA LYS A 1049 0.25 -59.62 9.76
C LYS A 1049 -1.19 -59.18 9.44
N LEU A 1050 -1.35 -58.31 8.43
CA LEU A 1050 -2.68 -57.91 7.96
C LEU A 1050 -3.48 -59.12 7.43
N ASP A 1051 -4.79 -59.07 7.66
CA ASP A 1051 -5.78 -59.99 7.06
C ASP A 1051 -5.68 -59.97 5.53
N GLU A 1052 -5.86 -61.11 4.86
CA GLU A 1052 -5.68 -61.29 3.42
C GLU A 1052 -6.66 -60.44 2.57
N ALA A 1053 -7.75 -59.94 3.17
CA ALA A 1053 -8.65 -58.99 2.54
C ALA A 1053 -8.05 -57.58 2.36
N TRP A 1054 -6.91 -57.29 2.99
CA TRP A 1054 -6.19 -56.02 2.83
C TRP A 1054 -5.16 -56.07 1.69
N SER A 1055 -5.27 -55.12 0.77
CA SER A 1055 -4.28 -54.85 -0.26
C SER A 1055 -3.42 -53.65 0.13
N VAL A 1056 -2.09 -53.83 0.18
CA VAL A 1056 -1.15 -52.79 0.63
C VAL A 1056 -0.51 -52.07 -0.55
N SER A 1057 -0.48 -50.74 -0.51
CA SER A 1057 0.17 -49.87 -1.50
C SER A 1057 1.25 -49.02 -0.82
N LEU A 1058 2.51 -49.23 -1.19
CA LEU A 1058 3.68 -48.54 -0.60
C LEU A 1058 4.47 -47.78 -1.65
N SER A 1059 4.86 -46.55 -1.32
CA SER A 1059 5.81 -45.78 -2.11
C SER A 1059 7.16 -46.46 -2.20
N ALA A 1060 7.72 -46.52 -3.41
CA ALA A 1060 9.11 -46.90 -3.64
C ALA A 1060 10.11 -45.83 -3.16
N LYS A 1061 9.63 -44.61 -2.87
CA LYS A 1061 10.42 -43.50 -2.34
C LYS A 1061 10.31 -43.47 -0.81
N ALA A 1062 11.41 -43.12 -0.13
CA ALA A 1062 11.48 -42.95 1.33
C ALA A 1062 11.28 -44.23 2.18
N SER A 1063 11.53 -45.42 1.61
CA SER A 1063 11.50 -46.71 2.33
C SER A 1063 10.19 -46.94 3.09
N ALA A 1064 9.05 -46.68 2.44
CA ALA A 1064 7.74 -46.82 3.06
C ALA A 1064 7.52 -48.26 3.56
N LYS A 1065 7.12 -48.40 4.81
CA LYS A 1065 6.81 -49.68 5.46
C LYS A 1065 5.44 -49.62 6.11
N LEU A 1066 4.72 -50.73 6.03
CA LEU A 1066 3.47 -50.94 6.75
C LEU A 1066 3.54 -52.31 7.42
N ALA A 1067 3.31 -52.35 8.73
CA ALA A 1067 3.34 -53.58 9.54
C ALA A 1067 2.27 -53.54 10.64
N GLN A 1068 1.95 -54.68 11.24
CA GLN A 1068 1.19 -54.72 12.49
C GLN A 1068 2.15 -54.81 13.68
N GLU A 1069 2.05 -53.87 14.62
CA GLU A 1069 2.85 -53.85 15.83
C GLU A 1069 1.95 -53.49 17.02
N LYS A 1070 2.02 -54.28 18.11
CA LYS A 1070 1.36 -53.98 19.40
C LYS A 1070 -0.13 -53.63 19.29
N GLY A 1071 -0.87 -54.32 18.40
CA GLY A 1071 -2.31 -54.10 18.23
C GLY A 1071 -2.68 -52.82 17.45
N ALA A 1072 -1.80 -52.38 16.55
CA ALA A 1072 -2.07 -51.31 15.60
C ALA A 1072 -1.40 -51.60 14.25
N MET A 1073 -1.98 -51.06 13.18
CA MET A 1073 -1.32 -50.92 11.89
C MET A 1073 -0.38 -49.72 11.94
N VAL A 1074 0.91 -49.97 11.79
CA VAL A 1074 1.99 -48.98 11.87
C VAL A 1074 2.52 -48.70 10.49
N ILE A 1075 2.64 -47.41 10.16
CA ILE A 1075 3.13 -46.93 8.88
C ILE A 1075 4.31 -46.00 9.11
N SER A 1076 5.44 -46.30 8.44
CA SER A 1076 6.62 -45.45 8.41
C SER A 1076 6.89 -45.03 6.97
N ALA A 1077 6.79 -43.75 6.65
CA ALA A 1077 7.01 -43.23 5.28
C ALA A 1077 7.43 -41.75 5.29
N GLY A 1078 7.93 -41.26 4.15
CA GLY A 1078 8.19 -39.83 3.95
C GLY A 1078 6.92 -38.98 4.11
N ALA A 1079 7.06 -37.76 4.63
CA ALA A 1079 5.96 -36.83 4.89
C ALA A 1079 5.03 -36.65 3.67
N ASN A 1080 5.59 -36.66 2.45
CA ASN A 1080 4.88 -36.48 1.17
C ASN A 1080 4.85 -37.76 0.31
N SER A 1081 4.99 -38.94 0.94
CA SER A 1081 4.90 -40.24 0.27
C SER A 1081 3.61 -40.96 0.64
N TYR A 1082 3.07 -41.76 -0.30
CA TYR A 1082 1.91 -42.61 0.00
C TYR A 1082 2.32 -43.93 0.66
N ALA A 1083 1.48 -44.41 1.57
CA ALA A 1083 1.58 -45.71 2.22
C ALA A 1083 0.23 -46.03 2.88
N TYR A 1084 -0.58 -46.88 2.26
CA TYR A 1084 -1.93 -47.19 2.76
C TYR A 1084 -2.33 -48.65 2.49
N ALA A 1085 -3.29 -49.15 3.25
CA ALA A 1085 -3.96 -50.42 3.03
C ALA A 1085 -5.41 -50.18 2.56
N GLU A 1086 -5.87 -50.96 1.60
CA GLU A 1086 -7.24 -50.94 1.06
C GLU A 1086 -7.96 -52.26 1.35
N ARG A 1087 -9.24 -52.20 1.72
CA ARG A 1087 -10.08 -53.39 1.92
C ARG A 1087 -11.48 -53.18 1.32
N PRO A 1088 -12.07 -54.18 0.63
CA PRO A 1088 -13.47 -54.10 0.18
C PRO A 1088 -14.46 -53.92 1.33
N LEU A 1089 -15.52 -53.14 1.12
CA LEU A 1089 -16.58 -52.93 2.11
C LEU A 1089 -17.81 -53.80 1.81
N PRO A 1090 -18.50 -54.33 2.84
CA PRO A 1090 -19.79 -54.99 2.67
C PRO A 1090 -20.89 -53.99 2.25
N PRO A 1091 -21.98 -54.43 1.60
CA PRO A 1091 -23.10 -53.56 1.26
C PRO A 1091 -23.81 -53.02 2.51
N GLY A 1092 -24.51 -51.89 2.37
CA GLY A 1092 -25.31 -51.29 3.44
C GLY A 1092 -24.53 -50.45 4.47
N VAL A 1093 -23.36 -49.92 4.10
CA VAL A 1093 -22.53 -49.05 4.96
C VAL A 1093 -23.26 -47.75 5.31
N ARG A 1094 -23.34 -47.45 6.60
CA ARG A 1094 -23.93 -46.24 7.18
C ARG A 1094 -22.93 -45.39 7.96
N ALA A 1095 -21.85 -45.97 8.48
CA ALA A 1095 -20.70 -45.22 8.95
C ALA A 1095 -19.42 -46.05 8.86
N VAL A 1096 -18.29 -45.38 8.71
CA VAL A 1096 -16.96 -45.98 8.84
C VAL A 1096 -16.13 -45.14 9.77
N THR A 1097 -15.44 -45.79 10.69
CA THR A 1097 -14.53 -45.15 11.64
C THR A 1097 -13.21 -45.86 11.71
N CYS A 1098 -12.16 -45.10 11.95
CA CYS A 1098 -10.88 -45.62 12.42
C CYS A 1098 -10.32 -44.72 13.52
N ARG A 1099 -9.52 -45.31 14.40
CA ARG A 1099 -8.76 -44.54 15.38
C ARG A 1099 -7.30 -44.46 14.96
N VAL A 1100 -6.79 -43.24 14.78
CA VAL A 1100 -5.49 -42.95 14.19
C VAL A 1100 -4.66 -42.01 15.07
N ASN A 1101 -3.35 -42.24 15.13
CA ASN A 1101 -2.39 -41.36 15.77
C ASN A 1101 -1.34 -40.94 14.74
N GLN A 1102 -1.17 -39.63 14.57
CA GLN A 1102 -0.16 -39.07 13.67
C GLN A 1102 1.27 -39.34 14.15
N ALA A 1103 1.49 -39.54 15.45
CA ALA A 1103 2.79 -39.73 16.07
C ALA A 1103 3.87 -38.75 15.55
N SER A 1104 4.91 -39.22 14.85
CA SER A 1104 6.00 -38.38 14.31
C SER A 1104 5.84 -38.04 12.83
N ASP A 1105 4.70 -38.38 12.21
CA ASP A 1105 4.45 -38.10 10.80
C ASP A 1105 4.24 -36.61 10.52
N GLU A 1106 5.12 -36.02 9.70
CA GLU A 1106 5.04 -34.61 9.28
C GLU A 1106 4.17 -34.38 8.03
N GLY A 1107 3.31 -35.35 7.69
CA GLY A 1107 2.44 -35.27 6.54
C GLY A 1107 1.47 -34.10 6.63
N LYS A 1108 1.50 -33.25 5.59
CA LYS A 1108 0.49 -32.23 5.33
C LYS A 1108 -0.69 -32.87 4.59
N SER A 1109 -0.75 -32.72 3.28
CA SER A 1109 -1.79 -33.33 2.45
C SER A 1109 -1.69 -34.85 2.31
N TRP A 1110 -0.55 -35.45 2.70
CA TRP A 1110 -0.30 -36.90 2.77
C TRP A 1110 -0.36 -37.46 4.19
N GLY A 1111 -0.87 -36.70 5.16
CA GLY A 1111 -1.01 -37.20 6.53
C GLY A 1111 -1.93 -38.43 6.61
N PRO A 1112 -1.83 -39.20 7.71
CA PRO A 1112 -2.57 -40.44 7.86
C PRO A 1112 -4.07 -40.20 8.06
N GLY A 1113 -4.89 -41.08 7.51
CA GLY A 1113 -6.33 -40.93 7.60
C GLY A 1113 -7.15 -42.10 7.08
N LEU A 1114 -8.43 -41.81 6.86
CA LEU A 1114 -9.49 -42.70 6.41
C LEU A 1114 -10.05 -42.20 5.08
N ALA A 1115 -10.25 -43.08 4.09
CA ALA A 1115 -10.98 -42.75 2.87
C ALA A 1115 -11.98 -43.84 2.47
N LEU A 1116 -13.12 -43.42 1.92
CA LEU A 1116 -14.10 -44.30 1.27
C LEU A 1116 -14.00 -44.14 -0.24
N VAL A 1117 -14.04 -45.25 -0.97
CA VAL A 1117 -13.88 -45.31 -2.43
C VAL A 1117 -15.13 -45.93 -3.05
N TRP A 1118 -15.70 -45.28 -4.07
CA TRP A 1118 -16.86 -45.74 -4.84
C TRP A 1118 -16.43 -46.45 -6.12
N LYS A 1119 -17.34 -47.27 -6.69
CA LYS A 1119 -17.05 -48.09 -7.89
C LYS A 1119 -16.65 -47.27 -9.13
N ASP A 1120 -17.10 -46.02 -9.21
CA ASP A 1120 -16.78 -45.10 -10.31
C ASP A 1120 -15.49 -44.29 -10.08
N GLY A 1121 -14.71 -44.62 -9.04
CA GLY A 1121 -13.44 -43.98 -8.74
C GLY A 1121 -13.55 -42.69 -7.92
N ARG A 1122 -14.76 -42.22 -7.59
CA ARG A 1122 -14.94 -41.14 -6.61
C ARG A 1122 -14.50 -41.62 -5.23
N ALA A 1123 -13.94 -40.72 -4.44
CA ALA A 1123 -13.57 -41.05 -3.08
C ALA A 1123 -13.63 -39.82 -2.16
N LEU A 1124 -13.93 -40.09 -0.89
CA LEU A 1124 -14.03 -39.10 0.18
C LEU A 1124 -13.04 -39.47 1.28
N ARG A 1125 -12.13 -38.56 1.63
CA ARG A 1125 -11.09 -38.76 2.63
C ARG A 1125 -11.18 -37.75 3.76
N VAL A 1126 -10.84 -38.19 4.96
CA VAL A 1126 -10.43 -37.36 6.09
C VAL A 1126 -9.05 -37.77 6.58
N ASN A 1127 -8.16 -36.81 6.85
CA ASN A 1127 -6.80 -37.10 7.35
C ASN A 1127 -6.32 -36.10 8.41
N LEU A 1128 -5.44 -36.55 9.31
CA LEU A 1128 -4.70 -35.68 10.22
C LEU A 1128 -3.58 -34.97 9.46
N ARG A 1129 -3.23 -33.78 9.93
CA ARG A 1129 -2.18 -32.98 9.33
C ARG A 1129 -1.25 -32.41 10.37
N VAL A 1130 0.02 -32.27 10.00
CA VAL A 1130 1.06 -31.71 10.89
C VAL A 1130 0.76 -30.27 11.30
N GLU A 1131 -0.05 -29.55 10.52
CA GLU A 1131 -0.55 -28.22 10.88
C GLU A 1131 -1.55 -28.22 12.06
N GLY A 1132 -1.82 -29.37 12.68
CA GLY A 1132 -2.72 -29.51 13.82
C GLY A 1132 -4.20 -29.36 13.45
N CYS A 1133 -4.58 -29.73 12.23
CA CYS A 1133 -5.96 -29.68 11.75
C CYS A 1133 -6.27 -30.91 10.90
N PHE A 1134 -7.48 -30.97 10.34
CA PHE A 1134 -7.93 -32.05 9.49
C PHE A 1134 -8.04 -31.59 8.03
N GLY A 1135 -7.64 -32.45 7.11
CA GLY A 1135 -7.95 -32.33 5.69
C GLY A 1135 -9.18 -33.18 5.37
N VAL A 1136 -10.14 -32.62 4.62
CA VAL A 1136 -11.25 -33.36 4.01
C VAL A 1136 -11.22 -33.17 2.50
N ASP A 1137 -11.19 -34.27 1.74
CA ASP A 1137 -10.99 -34.28 0.29
C ASP A 1137 -12.04 -35.15 -0.41
N GLY A 1138 -12.68 -34.63 -1.47
CA GLY A 1138 -13.69 -35.37 -2.23
C GLY A 1138 -14.66 -34.50 -3.05
N THR A 1139 -14.65 -33.18 -2.86
CA THR A 1139 -15.59 -32.23 -3.49
C THR A 1139 -14.94 -31.31 -4.55
N GLY A 1140 -13.73 -31.64 -5.02
CA GLY A 1140 -12.97 -30.83 -6.01
C GLY A 1140 -12.00 -29.80 -5.41
N ARG A 1141 -12.00 -29.60 -4.07
CA ARG A 1141 -11.01 -28.81 -3.32
C ARG A 1141 -10.83 -29.40 -1.92
N GLN A 1142 -9.61 -29.37 -1.37
CA GLN A 1142 -9.35 -29.75 0.01
C GLN A 1142 -9.96 -28.74 1.00
N ILE A 1143 -10.74 -29.23 1.95
CA ILE A 1143 -11.25 -28.45 3.09
C ILE A 1143 -10.28 -28.63 4.26
N MET A 1144 -9.80 -27.52 4.82
CA MET A 1144 -8.90 -27.48 5.97
C MET A 1144 -9.69 -26.98 7.18
N THR A 1145 -9.89 -27.83 8.18
CA THR A 1145 -10.88 -27.58 9.23
C THR A 1145 -10.57 -28.32 10.54
N GLY A 1146 -11.29 -27.96 11.60
CA GLY A 1146 -11.15 -28.52 12.94
C GLY A 1146 -9.77 -28.30 13.58
N SER A 1147 -9.62 -28.81 14.80
CA SER A 1147 -8.38 -28.78 15.56
C SER A 1147 -8.01 -30.18 16.01
N ALA A 1148 -6.79 -30.60 15.67
CA ALA A 1148 -6.20 -31.85 16.09
C ALA A 1148 -4.98 -31.56 16.97
N ALA A 1149 -4.99 -32.01 18.23
CA ALA A 1149 -3.78 -32.07 19.03
C ALA A 1149 -2.78 -33.06 18.41
N PRO A 1150 -1.49 -32.70 18.31
CA PRO A 1150 -0.48 -33.56 17.71
C PRO A 1150 -0.28 -34.83 18.55
N ALA A 1151 0.20 -35.90 17.90
CA ALA A 1151 0.51 -37.19 18.51
C ALA A 1151 -0.59 -37.79 19.42
N THR A 1152 -1.85 -37.38 19.21
CA THR A 1152 -3.00 -37.79 20.02
C THR A 1152 -3.88 -38.74 19.21
N TRP A 1153 -4.32 -39.82 19.85
CA TRP A 1153 -5.28 -40.75 19.26
C TRP A 1153 -6.57 -40.02 18.90
N THR A 1154 -6.96 -40.12 17.63
CA THR A 1154 -8.10 -39.40 17.08
C THR A 1154 -9.01 -40.38 16.34
N ASP A 1155 -10.29 -40.43 16.72
CA ASP A 1155 -11.33 -41.11 15.98
C ASP A 1155 -11.71 -40.25 14.77
N LEU A 1156 -11.64 -40.83 13.58
CA LEU A 1156 -12.12 -40.24 12.32
C LEU A 1156 -13.34 -41.01 11.86
N VAL A 1157 -14.44 -40.31 11.57
CA VAL A 1157 -15.71 -40.91 11.16
C VAL A 1157 -16.19 -40.30 9.84
N ILE A 1158 -16.63 -41.15 8.92
CA ILE A 1158 -17.43 -40.76 7.76
C ILE A 1158 -18.79 -41.45 7.88
N ARG A 1159 -19.84 -40.66 8.11
CA ARG A 1159 -21.24 -41.12 8.25
C ARG A 1159 -22.02 -40.87 6.97
N LEU A 1160 -22.79 -41.87 6.53
CA LEU A 1160 -23.57 -41.88 5.29
C LEU A 1160 -25.07 -41.89 5.62
N ASP A 1161 -25.63 -40.69 5.81
CA ASP A 1161 -27.07 -40.51 6.00
C ASP A 1161 -27.80 -40.51 4.64
N ASP A 1162 -29.13 -40.53 4.64
CA ASP A 1162 -29.91 -40.63 3.41
C ASP A 1162 -29.78 -39.40 2.50
N LYS A 1163 -29.55 -38.22 3.07
CA LYS A 1163 -29.42 -36.95 2.34
C LYS A 1163 -27.99 -36.41 2.31
N GLU A 1164 -27.18 -36.74 3.30
CA GLU A 1164 -25.88 -36.10 3.52
C GLU A 1164 -24.83 -37.11 3.99
N ILE A 1165 -23.57 -36.78 3.71
CA ILE A 1165 -22.39 -37.42 4.25
C ILE A 1165 -21.76 -36.46 5.25
N ILE A 1166 -21.54 -36.92 6.46
CA ILE A 1166 -21.01 -36.10 7.56
C ILE A 1166 -19.65 -36.66 7.98
N VAL A 1167 -18.65 -35.81 7.99
CA VAL A 1167 -17.28 -36.14 8.40
C VAL A 1167 -17.04 -35.58 9.79
N LEU A 1168 -16.69 -36.45 10.73
CA LEU A 1168 -16.48 -36.08 12.13
C LEU A 1168 -15.08 -36.50 12.60
N ALA A 1169 -14.56 -35.80 13.60
CA ALA A 1169 -13.39 -36.23 14.34
C ALA A 1169 -13.52 -36.01 15.85
N SER A 1170 -12.93 -36.89 16.66
CA SER A 1170 -12.91 -36.78 18.11
C SER A 1170 -11.58 -37.26 18.69
N GLN A 1171 -11.02 -36.57 19.68
CA GLN A 1171 -9.78 -36.97 20.35
C GLN A 1171 -10.00 -37.60 21.73
N ASP A 1172 -11.19 -37.43 22.29
CA ASP A 1172 -11.62 -38.00 23.58
C ASP A 1172 -12.70 -39.09 23.42
N SER A 1173 -13.09 -39.39 22.17
CA SER A 1173 -14.18 -40.29 21.80
C SER A 1173 -15.54 -39.89 22.40
N ARG A 1174 -15.71 -38.61 22.81
CA ARG A 1174 -16.93 -38.08 23.44
C ARG A 1174 -17.42 -36.80 22.77
N THR A 1175 -16.50 -35.89 22.49
CA THR A 1175 -16.78 -34.59 21.87
C THR A 1175 -16.40 -34.68 20.40
N TRP A 1176 -17.37 -34.44 19.51
CA TRP A 1176 -17.19 -34.58 18.07
C TRP A 1176 -17.13 -33.23 17.38
N GLN A 1177 -16.11 -33.03 16.56
CA GLN A 1177 -15.98 -31.91 15.66
C GLN A 1177 -16.56 -32.31 14.30
N GLU A 1178 -17.57 -31.58 13.82
CA GLU A 1178 -18.01 -31.70 12.43
C GLU A 1178 -17.01 -30.99 11.50
N LEU A 1179 -16.35 -31.78 10.66
CA LEU A 1179 -15.31 -31.30 9.75
C LEU A 1179 -15.89 -30.88 8.41
N ALA A 1180 -16.84 -31.66 7.89
CA ALA A 1180 -17.51 -31.38 6.62
C ALA A 1180 -18.87 -32.05 6.53
N ARG A 1181 -19.74 -31.46 5.72
CA ARG A 1181 -21.04 -31.98 5.33
C ARG A 1181 -21.19 -31.89 3.82
N VAL A 1182 -21.49 -33.01 3.18
CA VAL A 1182 -21.55 -33.12 1.71
C VAL A 1182 -22.87 -33.77 1.30
N PRO A 1183 -23.56 -33.32 0.23
CA PRO A 1183 -24.77 -33.98 -0.24
C PRO A 1183 -24.51 -35.45 -0.60
N ARG A 1184 -25.38 -36.37 -0.17
CA ARG A 1184 -25.29 -37.80 -0.49
C ARG A 1184 -25.35 -38.05 -2.01
N SER A 1185 -26.03 -37.18 -2.76
CA SER A 1185 -26.09 -37.21 -4.21
C SER A 1185 -24.73 -37.05 -4.89
N ALA A 1186 -23.78 -36.34 -4.27
CA ALA A 1186 -22.42 -36.19 -4.79
C ALA A 1186 -21.61 -37.50 -4.77
N PHE A 1187 -22.08 -38.50 -4.00
CA PHE A 1187 -21.50 -39.82 -3.84
C PHE A 1187 -22.58 -40.92 -3.88
N ALA A 1188 -23.44 -40.92 -4.90
CA ALA A 1188 -24.55 -41.87 -4.98
C ALA A 1188 -24.11 -43.35 -4.89
N GLY A 1189 -24.88 -44.15 -4.13
CA GLY A 1189 -24.62 -45.58 -3.90
C GLY A 1189 -23.71 -45.87 -2.71
N ASP A 1190 -23.49 -47.16 -2.44
CA ASP A 1190 -22.61 -47.63 -1.35
C ASP A 1190 -21.14 -47.52 -1.74
N PRO A 1191 -20.24 -47.19 -0.78
CA PRO A 1191 -18.81 -47.25 -1.01
C PRO A 1191 -18.38 -48.71 -1.25
N ALA A 1192 -17.46 -48.91 -2.19
CA ALA A 1192 -16.93 -50.21 -2.57
C ALA A 1192 -15.75 -50.66 -1.69
N ALA A 1193 -14.94 -49.71 -1.20
CA ALA A 1193 -13.76 -50.01 -0.41
C ALA A 1193 -13.43 -48.91 0.60
N VAL A 1194 -12.63 -49.26 1.61
CA VAL A 1194 -12.03 -48.35 2.59
C VAL A 1194 -10.51 -48.37 2.45
N ARG A 1195 -9.88 -47.19 2.56
CA ARG A 1195 -8.43 -47.02 2.65
C ARG A 1195 -8.02 -46.42 3.99
N LEU A 1196 -6.96 -46.96 4.56
CA LEU A 1196 -6.35 -46.49 5.81
C LEU A 1196 -4.86 -46.23 5.60
N GLY A 1197 -4.41 -45.03 5.96
CA GLY A 1197 -2.99 -44.67 5.91
C GLY A 1197 -2.72 -43.32 5.23
N LYS A 1198 -1.51 -43.17 4.69
CA LYS A 1198 -1.01 -41.96 4.02
C LYS A 1198 -1.37 -42.00 2.53
N MET A 1199 -2.12 -41.00 2.06
CA MET A 1199 -2.66 -40.96 0.70
C MET A 1199 -2.38 -39.61 0.03
N SER A 1200 -2.29 -39.56 -1.30
CA SER A 1200 -2.21 -38.27 -2.02
C SER A 1200 -3.55 -37.54 -2.07
N LEU A 1201 -3.53 -36.24 -2.40
CA LEU A 1201 -4.73 -35.42 -2.62
C LEU A 1201 -5.72 -36.02 -3.63
N GLY A 1202 -5.20 -36.61 -4.71
CA GLY A 1202 -6.02 -37.29 -5.71
C GLY A 1202 -6.41 -38.72 -5.33
N LEU A 1203 -6.05 -39.18 -4.13
CA LEU A 1203 -6.24 -40.56 -3.67
C LEU A 1203 -5.62 -41.59 -4.63
N LYS A 1204 -4.49 -41.22 -5.23
CA LYS A 1204 -3.68 -42.09 -6.10
C LYS A 1204 -2.45 -42.56 -5.34
N ALA A 1205 -1.93 -43.72 -5.74
CA ALA A 1205 -0.63 -44.22 -5.33
C ALA A 1205 0.50 -43.40 -5.99
N GLN A 1206 0.60 -42.12 -5.58
CA GLN A 1206 1.51 -41.14 -6.17
C GLN A 1206 2.18 -40.30 -5.07
N ASP A 1207 3.50 -40.20 -5.15
CA ASP A 1207 4.30 -39.33 -4.27
C ASP A 1207 4.37 -37.90 -4.80
N HIS A 1208 4.67 -36.96 -3.92
CA HIS A 1208 5.14 -35.64 -4.32
C HIS A 1208 6.55 -35.73 -4.96
N SER A 1209 6.95 -34.70 -5.71
CA SER A 1209 8.30 -34.64 -6.31
C SER A 1209 9.42 -34.68 -5.26
N VAL A 1210 9.15 -34.13 -4.07
CA VAL A 1210 10.05 -34.12 -2.90
C VAL A 1210 9.38 -34.88 -1.73
N PRO A 1211 9.96 -36.00 -1.24
CA PRO A 1211 9.31 -36.91 -0.30
C PRO A 1211 9.20 -36.41 1.15
N GLY A 1212 10.03 -35.44 1.57
CA GLY A 1212 10.05 -34.95 2.96
C GLY A 1212 10.66 -35.96 3.96
N PRO A 1213 10.77 -35.59 5.25
CA PRO A 1213 11.36 -36.46 6.28
C PRO A 1213 10.48 -37.68 6.55
N THR A 1214 11.11 -38.82 6.89
CA THR A 1214 10.40 -40.05 7.27
C THR A 1214 9.85 -39.94 8.68
N GLY A 1215 8.55 -40.13 8.82
CA GLY A 1215 7.85 -40.17 10.11
C GLY A 1215 7.07 -41.47 10.29
N ARG A 1216 6.53 -41.66 11.50
CA ARG A 1216 5.75 -42.83 11.90
C ARG A 1216 4.33 -42.39 12.27
N CYS A 1217 3.33 -43.15 11.84
CA CYS A 1217 1.93 -43.03 12.29
C CYS A 1217 1.31 -44.40 12.56
N GLU A 1218 0.21 -44.42 13.31
CA GLU A 1218 -0.41 -45.65 13.82
C GLU A 1218 -1.93 -45.61 13.66
N ILE A 1219 -2.54 -46.74 13.29
CA ILE A 1219 -4.00 -46.90 13.15
C ILE A 1219 -4.43 -48.12 13.96
N LYS A 1220 -5.29 -47.91 14.95
CA LYS A 1220 -5.63 -48.90 15.98
C LYS A 1220 -6.76 -49.83 15.59
N ASP A 1221 -7.75 -49.33 14.85
CA ASP A 1221 -8.91 -50.12 14.45
C ASP A 1221 -9.58 -49.59 13.18
N LEU A 1222 -10.40 -50.44 12.58
CA LEU A 1222 -11.43 -50.12 11.60
C LEU A 1222 -12.75 -50.68 12.12
N ARG A 1223 -13.80 -49.86 12.16
CA ARG A 1223 -15.18 -50.33 12.37
C ARG A 1223 -16.08 -49.77 11.28
N VAL A 1224 -16.91 -50.64 10.71
CA VAL A 1224 -17.92 -50.31 9.70
C VAL A 1224 -19.27 -50.65 10.28
N PHE A 1225 -20.19 -49.71 10.16
CA PHE A 1225 -21.52 -49.79 10.69
C PHE A 1225 -22.54 -49.84 9.55
N GLY A 1226 -23.57 -50.66 9.72
CA GLY A 1226 -24.76 -50.70 8.86
C GLY A 1226 -26.03 -50.42 9.66
N ALA A 1227 -27.17 -50.33 8.99
CA ALA A 1227 -28.45 -50.09 9.66
C ALA A 1227 -28.77 -51.18 10.71
N SER A 1228 -29.20 -50.78 11.90
CA SER A 1228 -29.76 -51.70 12.89
C SER A 1228 -31.13 -52.22 12.39
N SER A 1229 -31.42 -53.50 12.60
CA SER A 1229 -32.68 -54.12 12.18
C SER A 1229 -33.84 -53.87 13.14
N ARG A 1230 -33.86 -52.74 13.86
CA ARG A 1230 -34.98 -52.31 14.70
C ARG A 1230 -35.40 -50.89 14.29
N ARG A 1231 -36.61 -50.78 13.75
CA ARG A 1231 -37.38 -49.53 13.74
C ARG A 1231 -38.06 -49.34 15.09
#